data_AF-A0A958BHE2-F1
#
_entry.id   AF-A0A958BHE2-F1
#
_cell.length_a   1.000
_cell.length_b   1.000
_cell.length_c   1.000
_cell.angle_alpha   90.00
_cell.angle_beta   90.00
_cell.angle_gamma   90.00
#
_symmetry.space_group_name_H-M   'P 1'
#
loop_
_entity.id
_entity.type
_entity.pdbx_description
1 polymer ?
#
loop_
_entity_poly.entity_id
_entity_poly.type
_entity_poly.pdbx_seq_one_letter_code
_entity_poly.pdbx_strand_id
1 'polypeptide(L)'
;MFPHPLSHRSPGPRSLALLALLLLILGLGGGISHAQPGAPAPSLFRPAPRGASRDALPESDGARESRLVQVDLDLVDVDAAPLALSLPLTNDRVIRVERDRAEAAEGGLVWTGHAPGAPIGQVVLSRVGEALVGNIVLSEGERYHLRFAGKGLHRLERIDQARYPEEAPPLRPSAAELALAATEGVAPGNDPGVDPGEAGIDGLDVDSCGQIDVLVVYDAAARMAAGGADAMLAEIHLGVAETNQAYANSGITQRVSLVHAAEASVAIGASANSALANLKADAGVQTLRNTYGADLVSYWVAALPGACGIGYKMDTVAASFAGFAYSVVDRDCATGYYSFGHEMGHNMGADHDWFVNAGTTPNSGAHGLVNVGARWRTIMAYNDRCQAQTPAVNCARLPYFSNPNVAVGGAATGVAAGSSTACSVGNLGNPACDADNRAVLNGSACTVARFRDTSPGRNDVWMKDTWSDTGREPDPATAGQSMWQSPYIWIRTAADPGFLHQHEHQNPESAWANHVFVKLHNGGDAAASGRLKLYYAKASTGLAWPGDWTEFADLPTSLSGNSTSIAQTVWNTSAAQTGHFCLLARWVSSGDPMTAAETANVDQNTRRNNNIVWRNVNIVNLTAPDGLMQQASFIVRNTEPERAKLSLAFRWPTANGANGIPFMRQGRVAIQLGERLQRALESGGDLTGLEPLGDGRYLLVDPKGSRLHGLALDAGEEEEVWLTFEAQPELVAAEPRAFHLEAEQSVDGAAEPVGGVAWEITVRPPRSETG
;
A
#
# COMPACT_ATOMS: atom_id res chain seq x y z
N MET A 1 60.48 57.72 -11.31
CA MET A 1 60.92 56.77 -10.25
C MET A 1 60.06 55.52 -10.40
N PHE A 2 60.62 54.31 -10.25
CA PHE A 2 59.98 52.96 -10.35
C PHE A 2 58.51 52.87 -9.87
N PRO A 3 57.70 51.83 -10.21
CA PRO A 3 57.93 50.65 -11.09
C PRO A 3 56.77 50.34 -12.09
N HIS A 4 56.98 49.33 -12.94
CA HIS A 4 56.09 48.77 -13.99
C HIS A 4 55.28 47.53 -13.50
N PRO A 5 54.13 47.16 -14.11
CA PRO A 5 54.13 46.28 -15.29
C PRO A 5 52.98 46.52 -16.32
N LEU A 6 53.11 45.94 -17.52
CA LEU A 6 52.05 45.33 -18.37
C LEU A 6 52.57 45.13 -19.82
N SER A 7 52.43 43.92 -20.39
CA SER A 7 51.42 43.60 -21.42
C SER A 7 51.78 42.40 -22.32
N HIS A 8 50.76 41.56 -22.51
CA HIS A 8 50.35 40.75 -23.67
C HIS A 8 51.35 40.02 -24.59
N ARG A 9 51.06 38.72 -24.76
CA ARG A 9 51.38 37.93 -25.96
C ARG A 9 50.19 37.05 -26.37
N SER A 10 49.82 37.10 -27.65
CA SER A 10 49.43 35.92 -28.43
C SER A 10 50.72 35.38 -29.10
N PRO A 11 50.83 34.08 -29.47
CA PRO A 11 50.31 33.61 -30.78
C PRO A 11 50.01 32.08 -30.87
N GLY A 12 49.49 31.61 -32.01
CA GLY A 12 49.70 30.23 -32.52
C GLY A 12 50.72 30.24 -33.67
N PRO A 13 50.81 29.21 -34.56
CA PRO A 13 50.48 27.78 -34.44
C PRO A 13 51.61 26.85 -35.00
N ARG A 14 51.36 25.51 -35.00
CA ARG A 14 52.03 24.43 -35.80
C ARG A 14 53.42 23.97 -35.35
N SER A 15 53.89 22.73 -35.54
CA SER A 15 53.35 21.39 -35.83
C SER A 15 54.54 20.41 -35.72
N LEU A 16 54.29 19.23 -35.15
CA LEU A 16 54.93 17.90 -35.33
C LEU A 16 56.45 17.75 -35.62
N ALA A 17 57.16 16.95 -34.80
CA ALA A 17 57.45 15.51 -35.04
C ALA A 17 58.62 14.95 -34.18
N LEU A 18 58.42 13.74 -33.60
CA LEU A 18 59.38 12.63 -33.29
C LEU A 18 60.67 12.90 -32.45
N LEU A 19 61.17 12.07 -31.53
CA LEU A 19 60.86 10.74 -30.98
C LEU A 19 61.78 10.49 -29.73
N ALA A 20 61.31 9.67 -28.77
CA ALA A 20 62.07 8.87 -27.76
C ALA A 20 62.78 9.61 -26.59
N LEU A 21 62.84 9.13 -25.34
CA LEU A 21 62.27 8.01 -24.57
C LEU A 21 62.69 8.27 -23.10
N LEU A 22 61.75 8.37 -22.15
CA LEU A 22 61.84 7.91 -20.74
C LEU A 22 60.67 8.52 -19.96
N LEU A 23 59.75 7.70 -19.43
CA LEU A 23 59.22 7.85 -18.06
C LEU A 23 58.22 6.74 -17.71
N LEU A 24 58.39 6.26 -16.49
CA LEU A 24 57.71 5.19 -15.79
C LEU A 24 56.53 5.79 -14.99
N ILE A 25 55.43 5.03 -14.87
CA ILE A 25 54.37 5.11 -13.85
C ILE A 25 53.33 6.24 -13.99
N LEU A 26 52.13 5.89 -14.50
CA LEU A 26 50.78 6.31 -14.07
C LEU A 26 49.75 5.86 -15.13
N GLY A 27 48.83 4.95 -14.77
CA GLY A 27 47.73 4.57 -15.67
C GLY A 27 47.13 3.19 -15.45
N LEU A 28 46.60 2.91 -14.26
CA LEU A 28 45.44 2.01 -14.14
C LEU A 28 44.34 2.84 -13.49
N GLY A 29 43.83 3.80 -14.26
CA GLY A 29 42.55 4.43 -13.93
C GLY A 29 41.50 3.34 -13.96
N GLY A 30 40.90 3.06 -12.79
CA GLY A 30 39.66 2.32 -12.70
C GLY A 30 38.61 3.10 -13.47
N GLY A 31 38.46 2.75 -14.75
CA GLY A 31 37.35 3.21 -15.56
C GLY A 31 36.09 2.87 -14.80
N ILE A 32 35.29 3.91 -14.55
CA ILE A 32 33.88 3.79 -14.24
C ILE A 32 33.32 2.81 -15.28
N SER A 33 33.04 1.58 -14.86
CA SER A 33 32.18 0.69 -15.62
C SER A 33 30.82 1.35 -15.58
N HIS A 34 30.60 2.28 -16.51
CA HIS A 34 29.27 2.50 -17.05
C HIS A 34 28.74 1.10 -17.30
N ALA A 35 27.56 0.77 -16.76
CA ALA A 35 26.86 -0.43 -17.18
C ALA A 35 26.97 -0.47 -18.71
N GLN A 36 27.73 -1.44 -19.23
CA GLN A 36 27.90 -1.52 -20.67
C GLN A 36 26.49 -1.57 -21.25
N PRO A 37 26.15 -0.73 -22.24
CA PRO A 37 24.97 -0.97 -23.05
C PRO A 37 25.17 -2.38 -23.65
N GLY A 38 24.57 -3.41 -23.03
CA GLY A 38 24.80 -4.81 -23.40
C GLY A 38 24.99 -5.84 -22.28
N ALA A 39 25.04 -5.48 -20.99
CA ALA A 39 25.00 -6.51 -19.93
C ALA A 39 23.61 -7.20 -19.91
N PRO A 40 23.54 -8.56 -19.92
CA PRO A 40 22.28 -9.28 -20.00
C PRO A 40 21.45 -9.11 -18.72
N ALA A 41 20.19 -8.69 -18.88
CA ALA A 41 19.24 -8.59 -17.77
C ALA A 41 18.93 -10.00 -17.21
N PRO A 42 18.86 -10.18 -15.88
CA PRO A 42 18.57 -11.48 -15.28
C PRO A 42 17.20 -12.00 -15.72
N SER A 43 17.10 -13.32 -15.91
CA SER A 43 15.87 -13.96 -16.37
C SER A 43 14.95 -14.26 -15.19
N LEU A 44 13.73 -13.71 -15.20
CA LEU A 44 12.73 -13.97 -14.17
C LEU A 44 12.28 -15.43 -14.16
N PHE A 45 12.16 -16.02 -15.34
CA PHE A 45 11.68 -17.40 -15.49
C PHE A 45 12.83 -18.36 -15.78
N ARG A 46 12.78 -19.51 -15.14
CA ARG A 46 13.64 -20.68 -15.37
C ARG A 46 12.77 -21.85 -15.85
N PRO A 47 13.30 -22.76 -16.69
CA PRO A 47 12.54 -23.93 -17.13
C PRO A 47 12.10 -24.80 -15.94
N ALA A 48 10.85 -25.27 -15.96
CA ALA A 48 10.38 -26.19 -14.93
C ALA A 48 11.10 -27.55 -14.99
N PRO A 49 11.24 -28.27 -13.86
CA PRO A 49 11.80 -29.62 -13.83
C PRO A 49 11.03 -30.59 -14.75
N ARG A 50 11.74 -31.55 -15.36
CA ARG A 50 11.11 -32.58 -16.20
C ARG A 50 10.08 -33.38 -15.38
N GLY A 51 8.83 -33.44 -15.87
CA GLY A 51 7.74 -34.19 -15.22
C GLY A 51 6.86 -33.40 -14.26
N ALA A 52 7.11 -32.09 -14.08
CA ALA A 52 6.34 -31.19 -13.19
C ALA A 52 4.83 -31.05 -13.50
N SER A 53 4.36 -31.57 -14.64
CA SER A 53 2.99 -31.34 -15.15
C SER A 53 1.88 -32.11 -14.43
N ARG A 54 2.17 -33.17 -13.67
CA ARG A 54 1.13 -34.09 -13.19
C ARG A 54 0.24 -33.53 -12.07
N ASP A 55 0.72 -32.54 -11.33
CA ASP A 55 0.03 -31.97 -10.16
C ASP A 55 -0.23 -30.45 -10.29
N ALA A 56 0.02 -29.87 -11.48
CA ALA A 56 -0.15 -28.44 -11.69
C ALA A 56 -1.62 -28.09 -11.88
N LEU A 57 -2.02 -26.93 -11.37
CA LEU A 57 -3.38 -26.41 -11.55
C LEU A 57 -3.74 -26.20 -13.04
N PRO A 58 -5.05 -26.24 -13.39
CA PRO A 58 -5.54 -25.99 -14.74
C PRO A 58 -5.08 -24.64 -15.32
N GLU A 59 -5.22 -24.51 -16.64
CA GLU A 59 -4.98 -23.24 -17.35
C GLU A 59 -6.14 -22.28 -17.15
N SER A 60 -5.90 -20.98 -17.26
CA SER A 60 -6.99 -19.99 -17.28
C SER A 60 -7.84 -20.09 -18.55
N ASP A 61 -9.11 -19.70 -18.48
CA ASP A 61 -10.07 -19.83 -19.58
C ASP A 61 -9.64 -19.13 -20.89
N GLY A 62 -8.90 -18.03 -20.78
CA GLY A 62 -8.33 -17.27 -21.90
C GLY A 62 -7.01 -17.81 -22.46
N ALA A 63 -6.42 -18.85 -21.86
CA ALA A 63 -5.10 -19.35 -22.24
C ALA A 63 -5.13 -20.07 -23.59
N ARG A 64 -4.34 -19.58 -24.55
CA ARG A 64 -4.16 -20.19 -25.88
C ARG A 64 -2.96 -21.12 -25.95
N GLU A 65 -1.90 -20.75 -25.26
CA GLU A 65 -0.64 -21.50 -25.14
C GLU A 65 -0.14 -21.35 -23.70
N SER A 66 0.39 -22.41 -23.09
CA SER A 66 0.96 -22.31 -21.74
C SER A 66 2.28 -23.07 -21.62
N ARG A 67 3.07 -22.69 -20.61
CA ARG A 67 4.24 -23.46 -20.17
C ARG A 67 4.45 -23.30 -18.67
N LEU A 68 4.91 -24.36 -18.03
CA LEU A 68 5.34 -24.30 -16.63
C LEU A 68 6.75 -23.72 -16.53
N VAL A 69 6.94 -22.84 -15.56
CA VAL A 69 8.21 -22.18 -15.25
C VAL A 69 8.44 -22.19 -13.73
N GLN A 70 9.69 -22.10 -13.34
CA GLN A 70 10.07 -21.63 -12.01
C GLN A 70 10.34 -20.13 -12.08
N VAL A 71 10.05 -19.41 -11.02
CA VAL A 71 10.29 -17.96 -10.93
C VAL A 71 11.44 -17.70 -9.96
N ASP A 72 12.25 -16.71 -10.28
CA ASP A 72 13.29 -16.20 -9.40
C ASP A 72 12.70 -15.02 -8.59
N LEU A 73 12.14 -15.34 -7.43
CA LEU A 73 11.36 -14.40 -6.63
C LEU A 73 12.20 -13.22 -6.11
N ASP A 74 13.51 -13.43 -5.92
CA ASP A 74 14.44 -12.40 -5.43
C ASP A 74 14.60 -11.24 -6.43
N LEU A 75 14.20 -11.43 -7.70
CA LEU A 75 14.30 -10.41 -8.75
C LEU A 75 13.13 -9.42 -8.76
N VAL A 76 12.02 -9.74 -8.09
CA VAL A 76 10.82 -8.89 -8.05
C VAL A 76 10.62 -8.21 -6.69
N ASP A 77 11.54 -8.41 -5.75
CA ASP A 77 11.50 -7.74 -4.45
C ASP A 77 11.59 -6.22 -4.60
N VAL A 78 10.97 -5.51 -3.66
CA VAL A 78 10.89 -4.03 -3.67
C VAL A 78 12.30 -3.42 -3.77
N ASP A 79 13.25 -4.01 -3.05
CA ASP A 79 14.64 -3.55 -3.01
C ASP A 79 15.57 -4.24 -4.01
N ALA A 80 15.07 -5.19 -4.82
CA ALA A 80 15.90 -5.96 -5.74
C ALA A 80 16.63 -5.05 -6.73
N ALA A 81 17.89 -5.36 -7.03
CA ALA A 81 18.71 -4.62 -8.00
C ALA A 81 18.69 -5.18 -9.44
N PRO A 82 17.52 -5.50 -10.04
CA PRO A 82 17.37 -5.45 -11.48
C PRO A 82 16.46 -4.29 -11.90
N LEU A 83 17.06 -3.27 -12.55
CA LEU A 83 16.30 -2.28 -13.31
C LEU A 83 15.61 -2.89 -14.53
N ALA A 84 16.05 -4.08 -14.97
CA ALA A 84 15.45 -4.79 -16.07
C ALA A 84 15.41 -6.29 -15.86
N LEU A 85 14.33 -6.93 -16.33
CA LEU A 85 14.15 -8.38 -16.33
C LEU A 85 14.08 -8.91 -17.76
N SER A 86 14.67 -10.08 -17.98
CA SER A 86 14.44 -10.88 -19.17
C SER A 86 13.27 -11.83 -18.92
N LEU A 87 12.22 -11.72 -19.72
CA LEU A 87 11.05 -12.59 -19.68
C LEU A 87 11.11 -13.52 -20.89
N PRO A 88 11.55 -14.79 -20.73
CA PRO A 88 11.35 -15.75 -21.79
C PRO A 88 9.85 -16.02 -21.90
N LEU A 89 9.29 -15.81 -23.07
CA LEU A 89 7.89 -16.03 -23.38
C LEU A 89 7.75 -17.39 -24.10
N THR A 90 6.64 -17.63 -24.78
CA THR A 90 6.51 -18.80 -25.66
C THR A 90 7.37 -18.61 -26.92
N ASN A 91 7.79 -19.73 -27.54
CA ASN A 91 8.67 -19.76 -28.73
C ASN A 91 10.07 -19.14 -28.53
N ASP A 92 10.66 -19.30 -27.34
CA ASP A 92 12.00 -18.84 -26.97
C ASP A 92 12.26 -17.32 -27.15
N ARG A 93 11.20 -16.53 -27.32
CA ARG A 93 11.29 -15.06 -27.37
C ARG A 93 11.62 -14.54 -25.99
N VAL A 94 12.66 -13.73 -25.85
CA VAL A 94 13.02 -13.06 -24.60
C VAL A 94 12.74 -11.58 -24.73
N ILE A 95 12.04 -10.99 -23.75
CA ILE A 95 11.79 -9.55 -23.71
C ILE A 95 12.43 -8.94 -22.48
N ARG A 96 13.08 -7.79 -22.68
CA ARG A 96 13.56 -6.93 -21.60
C ARG A 96 12.43 -6.03 -21.14
N VAL A 97 12.14 -6.03 -19.86
CA VAL A 97 11.19 -5.10 -19.21
C VAL A 97 11.94 -4.28 -18.18
N GLU A 98 11.60 -3.01 -18.04
CA GLU A 98 12.21 -2.06 -17.11
C GLU A 98 11.26 -1.76 -15.95
N ARG A 99 11.79 -1.68 -14.73
CA ARG A 99 11.00 -1.42 -13.53
C ARG A 99 10.62 0.06 -13.45
N ASP A 100 9.33 0.34 -13.29
CA ASP A 100 8.82 1.69 -13.02
C ASP A 100 8.73 1.94 -11.52
N ARG A 101 8.13 1.00 -10.79
CA ARG A 101 7.98 1.05 -9.34
C ARG A 101 7.79 -0.35 -8.75
N ALA A 102 8.09 -0.49 -7.47
CA ALA A 102 7.69 -1.63 -6.67
C ALA A 102 7.19 -1.11 -5.32
N GLU A 103 6.11 -1.70 -4.83
CA GLU A 103 5.34 -1.20 -3.69
C GLU A 103 5.03 -2.39 -2.78
N ALA A 104 5.11 -2.19 -1.47
CA ALA A 104 4.69 -3.19 -0.50
C ALA A 104 3.16 -3.35 -0.54
N ALA A 105 2.69 -4.58 -0.30
CA ALA A 105 1.28 -4.92 -0.14
C ALA A 105 1.12 -5.90 1.03
N GLU A 106 -0.10 -6.20 1.47
CA GLU A 106 -0.34 -7.08 2.63
C GLU A 106 0.31 -8.46 2.45
N GLY A 107 1.31 -8.82 3.26
CA GLY A 107 2.01 -10.10 3.12
C GLY A 107 2.81 -10.27 1.81
N GLY A 108 3.06 -9.17 1.09
CA GLY A 108 3.55 -9.23 -0.28
C GLY A 108 4.04 -7.91 -0.87
N LEU A 109 4.05 -7.85 -2.20
CA LEU A 109 4.41 -6.65 -2.97
C LEU A 109 3.75 -6.66 -4.34
N VAL A 110 3.73 -5.49 -4.96
CA VAL A 110 3.41 -5.29 -6.37
C VAL A 110 4.63 -4.69 -7.07
N TRP A 111 4.97 -5.23 -8.23
CA TRP A 111 6.03 -4.74 -9.11
C TRP A 111 5.39 -4.28 -10.42
N THR A 112 5.64 -3.03 -10.81
CA THR A 112 5.17 -2.48 -12.09
C THR A 112 6.35 -2.07 -12.94
N GLY A 113 6.27 -2.37 -14.23
CA GLY A 113 7.25 -2.00 -15.22
C GLY A 113 6.68 -1.92 -16.63
N HIS A 114 7.54 -1.63 -17.59
CA HIS A 114 7.18 -1.51 -18.99
C HIS A 114 8.22 -2.18 -19.89
N ALA A 115 7.85 -2.51 -21.14
CA ALA A 115 8.81 -2.94 -22.14
C ALA A 115 9.26 -1.70 -22.96
N PRO A 116 10.57 -1.39 -23.04
CA PRO A 116 11.04 -0.26 -23.84
C PRO A 116 10.58 -0.37 -25.30
N GLY A 117 10.06 0.73 -25.85
CA GLY A 117 9.55 0.76 -27.23
C GLY A 117 8.18 0.13 -27.43
N ALA A 118 7.48 -0.28 -26.36
CA ALA A 118 6.08 -0.69 -26.38
C ALA A 118 5.21 0.42 -25.77
N PRO A 119 4.54 1.28 -26.57
CA PRO A 119 3.80 2.45 -26.05
C PRO A 119 2.64 2.12 -25.11
N ILE A 120 2.11 0.90 -25.21
CA ILE A 120 1.07 0.35 -24.32
C ILE A 120 1.61 -0.81 -23.48
N GLY A 121 2.93 -1.02 -23.53
CA GLY A 121 3.59 -2.13 -22.89
C GLY A 121 3.63 -1.92 -21.39
N GLN A 122 3.04 -2.85 -20.66
CA GLN A 122 3.01 -2.83 -19.21
C GLN A 122 3.17 -4.24 -18.66
N VAL A 123 3.92 -4.35 -17.58
CA VAL A 123 4.03 -5.54 -16.76
C VAL A 123 3.65 -5.18 -15.33
N VAL A 124 2.65 -5.86 -14.79
CA VAL A 124 2.28 -5.77 -13.37
C VAL A 124 2.40 -7.16 -12.78
N LEU A 125 3.23 -7.31 -11.76
CA LEU A 125 3.42 -8.55 -11.02
C LEU A 125 3.02 -8.30 -9.56
N SER A 126 2.51 -9.32 -8.90
CA SER A 126 2.14 -9.29 -7.50
C SER A 126 2.63 -10.58 -6.84
N ARG A 127 3.28 -10.45 -5.69
CA ARG A 127 3.86 -11.58 -4.95
C ARG A 127 3.29 -11.59 -3.54
N VAL A 128 2.80 -12.75 -3.10
CA VAL A 128 2.53 -13.05 -1.69
C VAL A 128 3.16 -14.41 -1.41
N GLY A 129 4.05 -14.49 -0.41
CA GLY A 129 4.84 -15.70 -0.14
C GLY A 129 5.62 -16.21 -1.36
N GLU A 130 5.33 -17.45 -1.79
CA GLU A 130 5.89 -18.07 -3.01
C GLU A 130 5.06 -17.82 -4.28
N ALA A 131 3.86 -17.26 -4.15
CA ALA A 131 2.94 -17.03 -5.25
C ALA A 131 3.22 -15.69 -5.93
N LEU A 132 4.02 -15.71 -6.99
CA LEU A 132 4.12 -14.61 -7.97
C LEU A 132 3.07 -14.74 -9.07
N VAL A 133 2.12 -13.82 -9.15
CA VAL A 133 1.18 -13.71 -10.28
C VAL A 133 1.44 -12.41 -11.04
N GLY A 134 0.93 -12.29 -12.26
CA GLY A 134 1.09 -11.05 -13.00
C GLY A 134 0.56 -11.09 -14.42
N ASN A 135 0.44 -9.92 -15.02
CA ASN A 135 -0.01 -9.74 -16.39
C ASN A 135 1.03 -8.90 -17.16
N ILE A 136 1.34 -9.34 -18.37
CA ILE A 136 2.36 -8.78 -19.25
C ILE A 136 1.68 -8.41 -20.57
N VAL A 137 1.55 -7.11 -20.82
CA VAL A 137 1.05 -6.53 -22.07
C VAL A 137 2.25 -5.95 -22.82
N LEU A 138 2.41 -6.31 -24.09
CA LEU A 138 3.53 -5.84 -24.92
C LEU A 138 3.06 -5.07 -26.14
N SER A 139 1.91 -5.48 -26.68
CA SER A 139 1.19 -4.80 -27.74
C SER A 139 -0.28 -5.22 -27.66
N GLU A 140 -1.12 -4.71 -28.56
CA GLU A 140 -2.57 -4.94 -28.55
C GLU A 140 -2.90 -6.44 -28.52
N GLY A 141 -2.19 -7.24 -29.33
CA GLY A 141 -2.39 -8.69 -29.47
C GLY A 141 -1.40 -9.58 -28.72
N GLU A 142 -0.50 -9.02 -27.90
CA GLU A 142 0.52 -9.79 -27.19
C GLU A 142 0.41 -9.61 -25.68
N ARG A 143 -0.26 -10.58 -25.06
CA ARG A 143 -0.63 -10.58 -23.65
C ARG A 143 -0.30 -11.91 -23.03
N TYR A 144 0.25 -11.87 -21.82
CA TYR A 144 0.60 -13.05 -21.07
C TYR A 144 0.16 -12.93 -19.62
N HIS A 145 -0.31 -14.04 -19.07
CA HIS A 145 -0.55 -14.19 -17.64
C HIS A 145 0.53 -15.07 -17.03
N LEU A 146 0.96 -14.71 -15.83
CA LEU A 146 1.71 -15.55 -14.92
C LEU A 146 0.76 -15.92 -13.77
N ARG A 147 0.51 -17.20 -13.57
CA ARG A 147 -0.34 -17.72 -12.49
C ARG A 147 0.41 -18.74 -11.65
N PHE A 148 0.12 -18.81 -10.36
CA PHE A 148 0.71 -19.81 -9.48
C PHE A 148 0.11 -21.18 -9.81
N ALA A 149 0.98 -22.18 -10.02
CA ALA A 149 0.56 -23.54 -10.39
C ALA A 149 0.74 -24.55 -9.24
N GLY A 150 1.18 -24.08 -8.07
CA GLY A 150 1.47 -24.88 -6.88
C GLY A 150 2.92 -25.38 -6.80
N LYS A 151 3.38 -25.71 -5.58
CA LYS A 151 4.70 -26.32 -5.30
C LYS A 151 5.89 -25.53 -5.88
N GLY A 152 5.86 -24.20 -5.79
CA GLY A 152 6.92 -23.32 -6.30
C GLY A 152 6.99 -23.25 -7.84
N LEU A 153 5.93 -23.67 -8.54
CA LEU A 153 5.81 -23.57 -9.99
C LEU A 153 4.78 -22.52 -10.38
N HIS A 154 4.99 -21.98 -11.57
CA HIS A 154 4.12 -21.00 -12.20
C HIS A 154 3.79 -21.41 -13.62
N ARG A 155 2.67 -20.93 -14.10
CA ARG A 155 2.24 -21.09 -15.47
C ARG A 155 2.33 -19.75 -16.17
N LEU A 156 3.12 -19.69 -17.24
CA LEU A 156 3.16 -18.57 -18.15
C LEU A 156 2.26 -18.90 -19.34
N GLU A 157 1.23 -18.09 -19.55
CA GLU A 157 0.17 -18.32 -20.52
C GLU A 157 0.10 -17.18 -21.51
N ARG A 158 -0.04 -17.47 -22.80
CA ARG A 158 -0.42 -16.49 -23.81
C ARG A 158 -1.93 -16.39 -23.87
N ILE A 159 -2.47 -15.18 -23.69
CA ILE A 159 -3.91 -14.97 -23.54
C ILE A 159 -4.53 -14.47 -24.85
N ASP A 160 -5.69 -15.03 -25.16
CA ASP A 160 -6.61 -14.51 -26.17
C ASP A 160 -7.86 -13.96 -25.48
N GLN A 161 -7.94 -12.63 -25.38
CA GLN A 161 -9.06 -11.95 -24.71
C GLN A 161 -10.41 -12.23 -25.37
N ALA A 162 -10.46 -12.63 -26.65
CA ALA A 162 -11.71 -12.94 -27.34
C ALA A 162 -12.36 -14.25 -26.87
N ARG A 163 -11.67 -15.04 -26.04
CA ARG A 163 -12.19 -16.26 -25.41
C ARG A 163 -12.98 -16.00 -24.13
N TYR A 164 -12.79 -14.83 -23.51
CA TYR A 164 -13.57 -14.44 -22.35
C TYR A 164 -14.98 -13.99 -22.77
N PRO A 165 -16.02 -14.34 -22.00
CA PRO A 165 -17.32 -13.70 -22.18
C PRO A 165 -17.21 -12.20 -21.87
N GLU A 166 -18.10 -11.38 -22.44
CA GLU A 166 -18.24 -10.01 -21.97
C GLU A 166 -18.90 -10.01 -20.56
N GLU A 167 -18.79 -8.90 -19.84
CA GLU A 167 -19.51 -8.70 -18.58
C GLU A 167 -21.03 -8.70 -18.81
N ALA A 168 -21.82 -8.97 -17.77
CA ALA A 168 -23.26 -8.85 -17.85
C ALA A 168 -23.67 -7.36 -17.84
N PRO A 169 -24.80 -6.98 -18.47
CA PRO A 169 -25.33 -5.63 -18.32
C PRO A 169 -25.52 -5.27 -16.83
N PRO A 170 -25.07 -4.09 -16.38
CA PRO A 170 -25.16 -3.73 -14.97
C PRO A 170 -26.61 -3.58 -14.52
N LEU A 171 -26.87 -3.88 -13.25
CA LEU A 171 -28.17 -3.61 -12.64
C LEU A 171 -28.28 -2.13 -12.26
N ARG A 172 -29.43 -1.52 -12.54
CA ARG A 172 -29.72 -0.13 -12.23
C ARG A 172 -30.73 -0.07 -11.09
N PRO A 173 -30.35 0.41 -9.90
CA PRO A 173 -31.30 0.60 -8.81
C PRO A 173 -32.42 1.54 -9.26
N SER A 174 -33.67 1.14 -9.00
CA SER A 174 -34.81 1.99 -9.28
C SER A 174 -34.84 3.22 -8.36
N ALA A 175 -35.56 4.26 -8.78
CA ALA A 175 -35.76 5.44 -7.94
C ALA A 175 -36.39 5.10 -6.58
N ALA A 176 -37.26 4.07 -6.52
CA ALA A 176 -37.87 3.61 -5.27
C ALA A 176 -36.85 2.92 -4.36
N GLU A 177 -35.97 2.09 -4.92
CA GLU A 177 -34.87 1.45 -4.19
C GLU A 177 -33.86 2.46 -3.65
N LEU A 178 -33.50 3.47 -4.45
CA LEU A 178 -32.62 4.56 -4.02
C LEU A 178 -33.28 5.45 -2.98
N ALA A 179 -34.58 5.72 -3.09
CA ALA A 179 -35.32 6.47 -2.08
C ALA A 179 -35.41 5.71 -0.75
N LEU A 180 -35.63 4.39 -0.80
CA LEU A 180 -35.61 3.54 0.39
C LEU A 180 -34.22 3.52 1.03
N ALA A 181 -33.17 3.31 0.25
CA ALA A 181 -31.79 3.34 0.73
C ALA A 181 -31.42 4.71 1.33
N ALA A 182 -31.91 5.81 0.75
CA ALA A 182 -31.74 7.14 1.30
C ALA A 182 -32.46 7.31 2.66
N THR A 183 -33.58 6.63 2.89
CA THR A 183 -34.27 6.66 4.19
C THR A 183 -33.66 5.71 5.23
N GLU A 184 -33.05 4.60 4.81
CA GLU A 184 -32.34 3.67 5.69
C GLU A 184 -30.98 4.23 6.14
N GLY A 185 -30.38 5.13 5.36
CA GLY A 185 -29.18 5.90 5.71
C GLY A 185 -29.44 7.23 6.43
N VAL A 186 -30.70 7.56 6.77
CA VAL A 186 -31.07 8.77 7.54
C VAL A 186 -31.58 8.34 8.91
N ALA A 187 -30.69 8.36 9.91
CA ALA A 187 -31.14 8.61 11.28
C ALA A 187 -31.79 10.01 11.32
N PRO A 188 -32.86 10.24 12.10
CA PRO A 188 -33.63 11.48 12.05
C PRO A 188 -32.81 12.65 12.59
N GLY A 189 -32.29 13.48 11.67
CA GLY A 189 -31.48 14.65 12.04
C GLY A 189 -31.04 15.51 10.87
N ASN A 190 -31.94 15.84 9.93
CA ASN A 190 -31.70 16.94 8.98
C ASN A 190 -32.67 18.08 9.30
N ASP A 191 -32.13 19.14 9.90
CA ASP A 191 -32.79 20.44 9.99
C ASP A 191 -32.88 21.06 8.59
N PRO A 192 -34.09 21.34 8.05
CA PRO A 192 -34.23 21.92 6.73
C PRO A 192 -33.99 23.43 6.80
N GLY A 193 -32.74 23.87 6.65
CA GLY A 193 -32.46 25.29 6.43
C GLY A 193 -31.03 25.74 6.69
N VAL A 194 -30.11 25.54 5.75
CA VAL A 194 -28.92 26.38 5.65
C VAL A 194 -28.71 26.77 4.18
N ASP A 195 -28.75 28.08 3.94
CA ASP A 195 -28.62 28.79 2.66
C ASP A 195 -27.17 28.69 2.13
N PRO A 196 -26.91 28.60 0.81
CA PRO A 196 -25.56 28.52 0.26
C PRO A 196 -24.98 29.93 0.17
N GLY A 197 -24.36 30.39 1.25
CA GLY A 197 -23.63 31.64 1.23
C GLY A 197 -23.24 32.14 2.62
N GLU A 198 -22.15 31.61 3.17
CA GLU A 198 -21.15 32.42 3.86
C GLU A 198 -19.86 31.60 4.08
N ALA A 199 -18.76 32.14 3.59
CA ALA A 199 -17.42 31.58 3.73
C ALA A 199 -16.87 31.88 5.13
N GLY A 200 -16.19 30.89 5.71
CA GLY A 200 -15.13 31.15 6.69
C GLY A 200 -15.19 30.34 7.97
N ILE A 201 -14.98 29.02 7.89
CA ILE A 201 -14.17 28.30 8.90
C ILE A 201 -13.28 27.31 8.14
N ASP A 202 -11.98 27.52 8.27
CA ASP A 202 -10.92 26.72 7.67
C ASP A 202 -10.68 25.50 8.57
N GLY A 203 -10.76 24.29 7.99
CA GLY A 203 -10.33 23.04 8.61
C GLY A 203 -11.41 22.19 9.26
N LEU A 204 -11.34 20.90 8.91
CA LEU A 204 -11.93 19.68 9.51
C LEU A 204 -13.15 19.10 8.77
N ASP A 205 -12.97 17.83 8.38
CA ASP A 205 -13.95 16.84 7.86
C ASP A 205 -14.08 16.73 6.32
N VAL A 206 -13.16 16.01 5.67
CA VAL A 206 -13.38 15.30 4.39
C VAL A 206 -12.43 14.10 4.30
N ASP A 207 -12.94 12.90 4.00
CA ASP A 207 -12.10 11.90 3.33
C ASP A 207 -11.60 12.50 2.00
N SER A 208 -10.34 12.24 1.65
CA SER A 208 -9.77 12.79 0.44
C SER A 208 -10.47 12.12 -0.74
N CYS A 209 -11.01 12.89 -1.68
CA CYS A 209 -11.59 12.33 -2.90
C CYS A 209 -10.58 11.54 -3.77
N GLY A 210 -9.33 11.45 -3.32
CA GLY A 210 -8.23 10.74 -3.96
C GLY A 210 -8.14 9.26 -3.60
N GLN A 211 -8.89 8.76 -2.62
CA GLN A 211 -8.85 7.36 -2.19
C GLN A 211 -10.25 6.78 -2.11
N ILE A 212 -10.41 5.53 -2.52
CA ILE A 212 -11.66 4.75 -2.42
C ILE A 212 -11.32 3.43 -1.74
N ASP A 213 -11.94 3.16 -0.62
CA ASP A 213 -11.67 1.96 0.16
C ASP A 213 -12.48 0.77 -0.38
N VAL A 214 -11.79 -0.35 -0.62
CA VAL A 214 -12.35 -1.52 -1.29
C VAL A 214 -12.17 -2.77 -0.43
N LEU A 215 -13.28 -3.48 -0.21
CA LEU A 215 -13.29 -4.84 0.33
C LEU A 215 -13.40 -5.82 -0.84
N VAL A 216 -12.49 -6.79 -0.90
CA VAL A 216 -12.61 -7.92 -1.82
C VAL A 216 -12.92 -9.19 -1.06
N VAL A 217 -14.12 -9.75 -1.26
CA VAL A 217 -14.44 -11.09 -0.76
C VAL A 217 -14.26 -12.11 -1.88
N TYR A 218 -13.99 -13.37 -1.55
CA TYR A 218 -13.83 -14.43 -2.55
C TYR A 218 -14.36 -15.77 -2.07
N ASP A 219 -14.78 -16.63 -2.99
CA ASP A 219 -15.26 -17.97 -2.63
C ASP A 219 -14.11 -18.98 -2.45
N ALA A 220 -14.37 -20.08 -1.74
CA ALA A 220 -13.38 -21.12 -1.50
C ALA A 220 -12.86 -21.76 -2.80
N ALA A 221 -13.69 -21.84 -3.84
CA ALA A 221 -13.29 -22.40 -5.13
C ALA A 221 -12.33 -21.47 -5.88
N ALA A 222 -12.51 -20.15 -5.77
CA ALA A 222 -11.64 -19.13 -6.34
C ALA A 222 -10.26 -19.24 -5.71
N ARG A 223 -10.19 -19.34 -4.38
CA ARG A 223 -8.95 -19.58 -3.63
C ARG A 223 -8.26 -20.88 -4.06
N MET A 224 -9.01 -21.98 -4.15
CA MET A 224 -8.44 -23.27 -4.56
C MET A 224 -7.88 -23.23 -5.97
N ALA A 225 -8.58 -22.60 -6.90
CA ALA A 225 -8.16 -22.55 -8.29
C ALA A 225 -7.10 -21.46 -8.57
N ALA A 226 -6.96 -20.45 -7.71
CA ALA A 226 -5.78 -19.54 -7.69
C ALA A 226 -4.51 -20.28 -7.18
N GLY A 227 -4.71 -21.31 -6.35
CA GLY A 227 -3.65 -22.15 -5.81
C GLY A 227 -3.30 -21.91 -4.35
N GLY A 228 -4.21 -21.30 -3.58
CA GLY A 228 -4.08 -21.09 -2.15
C GLY A 228 -4.45 -19.67 -1.72
N ALA A 229 -4.43 -19.42 -0.42
CA ALA A 229 -4.72 -18.10 0.14
C ALA A 229 -3.74 -17.04 -0.37
N ASP A 230 -2.43 -17.34 -0.33
CA ASP A 230 -1.39 -16.43 -0.82
C ASP A 230 -1.58 -16.08 -2.30
N ALA A 231 -1.84 -17.08 -3.16
CA ALA A 231 -2.04 -16.84 -4.58
C ALA A 231 -3.32 -16.03 -4.86
N MET A 232 -4.40 -16.29 -4.12
CA MET A 232 -5.63 -15.51 -4.20
C MET A 232 -5.39 -14.04 -3.80
N LEU A 233 -4.72 -13.81 -2.68
CA LEU A 233 -4.37 -12.45 -2.22
C LEU A 233 -3.44 -11.74 -3.21
N ALA A 234 -2.48 -12.47 -3.79
CA ALA A 234 -1.61 -11.93 -4.83
C ALA A 234 -2.41 -11.50 -6.08
N GLU A 235 -3.42 -12.27 -6.51
CA GLU A 235 -4.31 -11.88 -7.61
C GLU A 235 -5.19 -10.67 -7.27
N ILE A 236 -5.67 -10.56 -6.02
CA ILE A 236 -6.42 -9.38 -5.55
C ILE A 236 -5.55 -8.12 -5.62
N HIS A 237 -4.31 -8.19 -5.10
CA HIS A 237 -3.36 -7.08 -5.22
C HIS A 237 -3.05 -6.72 -6.67
N LEU A 238 -2.94 -7.71 -7.56
CA LEU A 238 -2.77 -7.48 -8.98
C LEU A 238 -3.97 -6.70 -9.57
N GLY A 239 -5.20 -7.06 -9.21
CA GLY A 239 -6.41 -6.35 -9.65
C GLY A 239 -6.46 -4.90 -9.17
N VAL A 240 -6.10 -4.65 -7.91
CA VAL A 240 -5.99 -3.30 -7.33
C VAL A 240 -4.93 -2.48 -8.07
N ALA A 241 -3.74 -3.06 -8.30
CA ALA A 241 -2.65 -2.41 -9.00
C ALA A 241 -2.99 -2.08 -10.46
N GLU A 242 -3.62 -3.01 -11.19
CA GLU A 242 -4.05 -2.78 -12.57
C GLU A 242 -5.14 -1.71 -12.67
N THR A 243 -6.08 -1.69 -11.74
CA THR A 243 -7.12 -0.65 -11.67
C THR A 243 -6.48 0.72 -11.43
N ASN A 244 -5.58 0.82 -10.45
CA ASN A 244 -4.86 2.05 -10.14
C ASN A 244 -3.96 2.51 -11.29
N GLN A 245 -3.33 1.58 -12.01
CA GLN A 245 -2.66 1.94 -13.23
C GLN A 245 -3.63 2.46 -14.28
N ALA A 246 -4.76 1.79 -14.51
CA ALA A 246 -5.72 2.24 -15.50
C ALA A 246 -6.23 3.66 -15.20
N TYR A 247 -6.41 3.99 -13.92
CA TYR A 247 -6.68 5.37 -13.50
C TYR A 247 -5.54 6.33 -13.84
N ALA A 248 -4.30 5.98 -13.51
CA ALA A 248 -3.12 6.79 -13.85
C ALA A 248 -2.98 7.02 -15.36
N ASN A 249 -3.10 5.95 -16.15
CA ASN A 249 -3.08 5.96 -17.61
C ASN A 249 -4.14 6.89 -18.22
N SER A 250 -5.26 7.07 -17.52
CA SER A 250 -6.44 7.79 -18.01
C SER A 250 -6.60 9.19 -17.43
N GLY A 251 -5.66 9.66 -16.58
CA GLY A 251 -5.78 10.96 -15.90
C GLY A 251 -6.92 11.01 -14.87
N ILE A 252 -7.28 9.86 -14.31
CA ILE A 252 -8.25 9.74 -13.22
C ILE A 252 -7.52 9.95 -11.89
N THR A 253 -8.09 10.78 -11.02
CA THR A 253 -7.39 11.32 -9.85
C THR A 253 -7.30 10.33 -8.70
N GLN A 254 -8.39 9.63 -8.43
CA GLN A 254 -8.50 8.72 -7.30
C GLN A 254 -7.72 7.42 -7.50
N ARG A 255 -7.44 6.73 -6.40
CA ARG A 255 -6.91 5.37 -6.33
C ARG A 255 -7.81 4.51 -5.47
N VAL A 256 -7.90 3.22 -5.80
CA VAL A 256 -8.52 2.23 -4.93
C VAL A 256 -7.49 1.69 -3.95
N SER A 257 -7.92 1.49 -2.70
CA SER A 257 -7.13 0.93 -1.62
C SER A 257 -7.82 -0.34 -1.12
N LEU A 258 -7.08 -1.44 -1.02
CA LEU A 258 -7.61 -2.65 -0.41
C LEU A 258 -7.60 -2.48 1.11
N VAL A 259 -8.78 -2.40 1.73
CA VAL A 259 -8.88 -2.31 3.20
C VAL A 259 -8.97 -3.68 3.86
N HIS A 260 -9.48 -4.68 3.15
CA HIS A 260 -9.51 -6.06 3.60
C HIS A 260 -9.79 -7.05 2.46
N ALA A 261 -9.33 -8.29 2.63
CA ALA A 261 -9.70 -9.42 1.78
C ALA A 261 -10.10 -10.64 2.62
N ALA A 262 -11.23 -11.28 2.29
CA ALA A 262 -11.76 -12.40 3.08
C ALA A 262 -12.46 -13.47 2.24
N GLU A 263 -12.34 -14.73 2.66
CA GLU A 263 -13.17 -15.81 2.09
C GLU A 263 -14.62 -15.65 2.59
N ALA A 264 -15.60 -15.70 1.69
CA ALA A 264 -17.02 -15.60 1.98
C ALA A 264 -17.82 -16.73 1.31
N SER A 265 -18.86 -17.21 1.97
CA SER A 265 -19.72 -18.30 1.49
C SER A 265 -21.04 -17.77 0.93
N VAL A 266 -20.97 -16.83 -0.02
CA VAL A 266 -22.15 -16.25 -0.67
C VAL A 266 -22.60 -17.13 -1.84
N ALA A 267 -23.89 -17.45 -1.91
CA ALA A 267 -24.43 -18.26 -3.00
C ALA A 267 -24.45 -17.50 -4.34
N ILE A 268 -23.91 -18.09 -5.41
CA ILE A 268 -23.89 -17.48 -6.76
C ILE A 268 -25.26 -17.55 -7.44
N GLY A 269 -26.03 -18.61 -7.17
CA GLY A 269 -27.30 -18.85 -7.85
C GLY A 269 -27.11 -19.28 -9.31
N ALA A 270 -28.12 -19.02 -10.15
CA ALA A 270 -28.17 -19.50 -11.54
C ALA A 270 -27.67 -18.48 -12.58
N SER A 271 -27.39 -17.24 -12.18
CA SER A 271 -26.95 -16.16 -13.07
C SER A 271 -26.09 -15.13 -12.35
N ALA A 272 -25.39 -14.28 -13.12
CA ALA A 272 -24.69 -13.13 -12.59
C ALA A 272 -25.61 -12.21 -11.75
N ASN A 273 -26.84 -11.96 -12.22
CA ASN A 273 -27.83 -11.15 -11.49
C ASN A 273 -28.16 -11.74 -10.11
N SER A 274 -28.34 -13.06 -10.01
CA SER A 274 -28.59 -13.69 -8.71
C SER A 274 -27.37 -13.61 -7.80
N ALA A 275 -26.16 -13.73 -8.35
CA ALA A 275 -24.92 -13.62 -7.58
C ALA A 275 -24.77 -12.23 -6.94
N LEU A 276 -25.03 -11.18 -7.73
CA LEU A 276 -24.95 -9.79 -7.26
C LEU A 276 -26.03 -9.48 -6.20
N ALA A 277 -27.26 -9.94 -6.43
CA ALA A 277 -28.34 -9.75 -5.47
C ALA A 277 -28.04 -10.46 -4.13
N ASN A 278 -27.51 -11.69 -4.19
CA ASN A 278 -27.13 -12.46 -3.01
C ASN A 278 -25.95 -11.81 -2.26
N LEU A 279 -24.94 -11.31 -2.96
CA LEU A 279 -23.82 -10.58 -2.36
C LEU A 279 -24.32 -9.35 -1.59
N LYS A 280 -25.13 -8.51 -2.23
CA LYS A 280 -25.70 -7.32 -1.58
C LYS A 280 -26.49 -7.68 -0.32
N ALA A 281 -27.19 -8.83 -0.33
CA ALA A 281 -28.03 -9.27 0.78
C ALA A 281 -27.27 -10.01 1.89
N ASP A 282 -26.00 -10.38 1.69
CA ASP A 282 -25.25 -11.19 2.66
C ASP A 282 -24.84 -10.36 3.90
N ALA A 283 -25.35 -10.77 5.07
CA ALA A 283 -25.11 -10.07 6.32
C ALA A 283 -23.65 -10.16 6.79
N GLY A 284 -22.93 -11.22 6.44
CA GLY A 284 -21.51 -11.38 6.78
C GLY A 284 -20.65 -10.39 6.00
N VAL A 285 -20.88 -10.29 4.69
CA VAL A 285 -20.19 -9.32 3.82
C VAL A 285 -20.56 -7.89 4.19
N GLN A 286 -21.83 -7.59 4.48
CA GLN A 286 -22.22 -6.26 5.00
C GLN A 286 -21.50 -5.93 6.31
N THR A 287 -21.35 -6.91 7.20
CA THR A 287 -20.59 -6.75 8.45
C THR A 287 -19.13 -6.40 8.15
N LEU A 288 -18.46 -7.18 7.31
CA LEU A 288 -17.07 -6.92 6.89
C LEU A 288 -16.93 -5.52 6.26
N ARG A 289 -17.83 -5.17 5.33
CA ARG A 289 -17.84 -3.86 4.68
C ARG A 289 -17.87 -2.73 5.70
N ASN A 290 -18.74 -2.84 6.70
CA ASN A 290 -18.88 -1.83 7.75
C ASN A 290 -17.70 -1.85 8.74
N THR A 291 -17.16 -3.02 9.07
CA THR A 291 -16.00 -3.18 9.96
C THR A 291 -14.75 -2.54 9.39
N TYR A 292 -14.51 -2.69 8.09
CA TYR A 292 -13.31 -2.21 7.42
C TYR A 292 -13.52 -0.88 6.68
N GLY A 293 -14.70 -0.25 6.79
CA GLY A 293 -14.98 1.05 6.17
C GLY A 293 -14.96 1.03 4.64
N ALA A 294 -15.33 -0.09 4.00
CA ALA A 294 -15.20 -0.23 2.55
C ALA A 294 -16.31 0.50 1.76
N ASP A 295 -15.92 1.49 0.98
CA ASP A 295 -16.80 2.22 0.06
C ASP A 295 -17.38 1.31 -1.01
N LEU A 296 -16.54 0.46 -1.61
CA LEU A 296 -16.93 -0.51 -2.63
C LEU A 296 -16.66 -1.94 -2.15
N VAL A 297 -17.50 -2.88 -2.60
CA VAL A 297 -17.29 -4.32 -2.36
C VAL A 297 -17.28 -5.07 -3.68
N SER A 298 -16.30 -5.96 -3.85
CA SER A 298 -16.24 -6.88 -4.99
C SER A 298 -16.14 -8.33 -4.51
N TYR A 299 -16.92 -9.22 -5.12
CA TYR A 299 -16.89 -10.65 -4.84
C TYR A 299 -16.29 -11.43 -6.00
N TRP A 300 -15.14 -12.05 -5.76
CA TRP A 300 -14.42 -12.82 -6.77
C TRP A 300 -14.79 -14.29 -6.66
N VAL A 301 -15.34 -14.83 -7.73
CA VAL A 301 -15.89 -16.20 -7.78
C VAL A 301 -15.09 -17.04 -8.75
N ALA A 302 -15.01 -18.35 -8.50
CA ALA A 302 -14.22 -19.24 -9.35
C ALA A 302 -14.75 -19.32 -10.80
N ALA A 303 -16.07 -19.20 -10.94
CA ALA A 303 -16.76 -19.20 -12.22
C ALA A 303 -18.10 -18.45 -12.05
N LEU A 304 -18.30 -17.38 -12.83
CA LEU A 304 -19.55 -16.63 -12.87
C LEU A 304 -20.39 -17.12 -14.07
N PRO A 305 -21.67 -17.50 -13.90
CA PRO A 305 -22.46 -18.05 -15.00
C PRO A 305 -22.65 -17.06 -16.17
N GLY A 306 -21.93 -17.32 -17.27
CA GLY A 306 -22.15 -16.69 -18.58
C GLY A 306 -21.62 -15.25 -18.72
N ALA A 307 -20.83 -14.75 -17.78
CA ALA A 307 -20.30 -13.39 -17.79
C ALA A 307 -18.97 -13.30 -17.05
N CYS A 308 -18.13 -12.33 -17.40
CA CYS A 308 -16.90 -12.05 -16.65
C CYS A 308 -17.11 -11.19 -15.39
N GLY A 309 -18.25 -10.51 -15.29
CA GLY A 309 -18.55 -9.61 -14.18
C GLY A 309 -19.98 -9.09 -14.22
N ILE A 310 -20.42 -8.52 -13.11
CA ILE A 310 -21.64 -7.73 -13.00
C ILE A 310 -21.54 -6.78 -11.79
N GLY A 311 -22.09 -5.58 -11.94
CA GLY A 311 -22.16 -4.59 -10.88
C GLY A 311 -23.47 -3.82 -10.90
N TYR A 312 -23.71 -3.06 -9.85
CA TYR A 312 -24.72 -2.01 -9.90
C TYR A 312 -24.12 -0.74 -10.53
N LYS A 313 -24.91 -0.06 -11.37
CA LYS A 313 -24.50 1.20 -11.98
C LYS A 313 -25.10 2.42 -11.29
N MET A 314 -24.25 3.40 -10.96
CA MET A 314 -24.70 4.68 -10.41
C MET A 314 -25.19 5.62 -11.52
N ASP A 315 -26.51 5.70 -11.72
CA ASP A 315 -27.11 6.59 -12.72
C ASP A 315 -27.17 8.06 -12.30
N THR A 316 -27.21 8.32 -11.00
CA THR A 316 -27.17 9.66 -10.42
C THR A 316 -26.11 9.67 -9.34
N VAL A 317 -25.15 10.60 -9.43
CA VAL A 317 -24.10 10.74 -8.40
C VAL A 317 -24.74 11.19 -7.09
N ALA A 318 -24.89 10.25 -6.16
CA ALA A 318 -25.55 10.49 -4.87
C ALA A 318 -25.12 9.46 -3.81
N ALA A 319 -25.05 9.92 -2.55
CA ALA A 319 -24.76 9.07 -1.40
C ALA A 319 -25.78 7.93 -1.21
N SER A 320 -27.02 8.11 -1.67
CA SER A 320 -28.07 7.07 -1.62
C SER A 320 -27.72 5.80 -2.41
N PHE A 321 -26.72 5.86 -3.30
CA PHE A 321 -26.20 4.70 -4.00
C PHE A 321 -25.31 3.79 -3.12
N ALA A 322 -24.86 4.23 -1.93
CA ALA A 322 -23.93 3.49 -1.08
C ALA A 322 -24.38 2.04 -0.81
N GLY A 323 -25.69 1.82 -0.59
CA GLY A 323 -26.29 0.50 -0.40
C GLY A 323 -26.20 -0.44 -1.61
N PHE A 324 -25.84 0.07 -2.79
CA PHE A 324 -25.73 -0.66 -4.06
C PHE A 324 -24.28 -0.76 -4.57
N ALA A 325 -23.28 -0.21 -3.87
CA ALA A 325 -21.87 -0.25 -4.29
C ALA A 325 -21.23 -1.65 -4.14
N TYR A 326 -21.72 -2.60 -4.94
CA TYR A 326 -21.32 -4.00 -4.98
C TYR A 326 -21.06 -4.44 -6.44
N SER A 327 -20.14 -5.37 -6.59
CA SER A 327 -19.83 -6.08 -7.84
C SER A 327 -19.50 -7.55 -7.60
N VAL A 328 -19.70 -8.40 -8.61
CA VAL A 328 -19.24 -9.79 -8.65
C VAL A 328 -18.40 -9.97 -9.90
N VAL A 329 -17.26 -10.64 -9.79
CA VAL A 329 -16.29 -10.79 -10.87
C VAL A 329 -15.84 -12.24 -10.95
N ASP A 330 -15.74 -12.77 -12.16
CA ASP A 330 -15.08 -14.04 -12.40
C ASP A 330 -13.56 -13.88 -12.19
N ARG A 331 -12.95 -14.73 -11.36
CA ARG A 331 -11.52 -14.62 -11.01
C ARG A 331 -10.62 -14.55 -12.25
N ASP A 332 -10.88 -15.36 -13.28
CA ASP A 332 -10.03 -15.42 -14.48
C ASP A 332 -10.15 -14.15 -15.35
N CYS A 333 -11.23 -13.39 -15.20
CA CYS A 333 -11.46 -12.12 -15.88
C CYS A 333 -11.06 -10.90 -15.05
N ALA A 334 -10.92 -11.05 -13.73
CA ALA A 334 -10.72 -9.95 -12.80
C ALA A 334 -9.48 -9.11 -13.15
N THR A 335 -8.39 -9.77 -13.52
CA THR A 335 -7.11 -9.14 -13.91
C THR A 335 -6.76 -9.47 -15.36
N GLY A 336 -6.08 -8.55 -16.06
CA GLY A 336 -5.63 -8.72 -17.45
C GLY A 336 -6.75 -8.65 -18.51
N TYR A 337 -7.99 -9.00 -18.16
CA TYR A 337 -9.23 -8.62 -18.86
C TYR A 337 -9.93 -7.42 -18.19
N TYR A 338 -9.47 -7.06 -16.98
CA TYR A 338 -9.80 -5.85 -16.23
C TYR A 338 -11.25 -5.75 -15.74
N SER A 339 -11.95 -6.88 -15.58
CA SER A 339 -13.34 -6.89 -15.14
C SER A 339 -13.51 -6.31 -13.73
N PHE A 340 -12.51 -6.44 -12.84
CA PHE A 340 -12.57 -5.79 -11.52
C PHE A 340 -12.66 -4.26 -11.62
N GLY A 341 -11.80 -3.65 -12.43
CA GLY A 341 -11.85 -2.21 -12.71
C GLY A 341 -13.11 -1.79 -13.48
N HIS A 342 -13.59 -2.65 -14.39
CA HIS A 342 -14.82 -2.43 -15.15
C HIS A 342 -16.04 -2.29 -14.23
N GLU A 343 -16.24 -3.25 -13.32
CA GLU A 343 -17.40 -3.23 -12.43
C GLU A 343 -17.35 -2.09 -11.42
N MET A 344 -16.16 -1.74 -10.91
CA MET A 344 -16.00 -0.53 -10.10
C MET A 344 -16.32 0.72 -10.93
N GLY A 345 -15.99 0.75 -12.22
CA GLY A 345 -16.41 1.78 -13.16
C GLY A 345 -17.94 1.98 -13.15
N HIS A 346 -18.72 0.89 -13.20
CA HIS A 346 -20.17 0.96 -13.04
C HIS A 346 -20.60 1.50 -11.68
N ASN A 347 -20.00 1.02 -10.59
CA ASN A 347 -20.29 1.55 -9.25
C ASN A 347 -19.97 3.05 -9.13
N MET A 348 -19.10 3.59 -9.99
CA MET A 348 -18.76 5.02 -10.11
C MET A 348 -19.53 5.75 -11.23
N GLY A 349 -20.45 5.07 -11.91
CA GLY A 349 -21.38 5.65 -12.88
C GLY A 349 -20.99 5.55 -14.35
N ALA A 350 -19.84 4.96 -14.68
CA ALA A 350 -19.52 4.63 -16.06
C ALA A 350 -20.47 3.54 -16.62
N ASP A 351 -20.53 3.48 -17.94
CA ASP A 351 -21.38 2.62 -18.76
C ASP A 351 -20.57 2.09 -19.94
N HIS A 352 -21.16 1.12 -20.64
CA HIS A 352 -20.54 0.50 -21.79
C HIS A 352 -20.41 1.45 -22.98
N ASP A 353 -19.71 1.07 -24.03
CA ASP A 353 -19.59 1.93 -25.22
C ASP A 353 -20.93 2.10 -25.97
N TRP A 354 -21.01 3.16 -26.79
CA TRP A 354 -22.19 3.54 -27.56
C TRP A 354 -22.75 2.47 -28.52
N PHE A 355 -21.96 1.45 -28.88
CA PHE A 355 -22.45 0.37 -29.74
C PHE A 355 -23.34 -0.60 -28.97
N VAL A 356 -23.16 -0.74 -27.66
CA VAL A 356 -23.92 -1.67 -26.83
C VAL A 356 -24.92 -0.98 -25.91
N ASN A 357 -24.69 0.29 -25.54
CA ASN A 357 -25.58 1.06 -24.68
C ASN A 357 -25.62 2.55 -25.09
N ALA A 358 -26.82 3.15 -25.11
CA ALA A 358 -27.04 4.55 -25.47
C ALA A 358 -27.53 5.44 -24.31
N GLY A 359 -27.43 4.96 -23.07
CA GLY A 359 -27.85 5.67 -21.86
C GLY A 359 -26.87 6.78 -21.47
N THR A 360 -27.37 7.97 -21.16
CA THR A 360 -26.54 9.17 -20.91
C THR A 360 -26.43 9.54 -19.42
N THR A 361 -26.53 8.57 -18.53
CA THR A 361 -26.48 8.77 -17.08
C THR A 361 -25.12 8.33 -16.53
N PRO A 362 -24.51 9.06 -15.57
CA PRO A 362 -24.93 10.36 -15.02
C PRO A 362 -24.73 11.52 -16.00
N ASN A 363 -23.96 11.34 -17.07
CA ASN A 363 -23.86 12.27 -18.19
C ASN A 363 -23.50 11.52 -19.48
N SER A 364 -23.54 12.21 -20.63
CA SER A 364 -23.27 11.62 -21.95
C SER A 364 -21.85 11.08 -22.13
N GLY A 365 -20.89 11.46 -21.27
CA GLY A 365 -19.52 10.98 -21.31
C GLY A 365 -19.31 9.63 -20.63
N ALA A 366 -20.33 9.03 -20.02
CA ALA A 366 -20.24 7.77 -19.27
C ALA A 366 -19.96 6.52 -20.12
N HIS A 367 -19.36 6.65 -21.30
CA HIS A 367 -19.17 5.52 -22.21
C HIS A 367 -17.70 5.18 -22.39
N GLY A 368 -17.43 3.88 -22.54
CA GLY A 368 -16.18 3.40 -23.13
C GLY A 368 -16.04 3.80 -24.61
N LEU A 369 -14.86 3.54 -25.18
CA LEU A 369 -14.54 3.82 -26.58
C LEU A 369 -14.00 2.56 -27.27
N VAL A 370 -14.49 2.30 -28.48
CA VAL A 370 -13.95 1.29 -29.38
C VAL A 370 -13.28 1.97 -30.57
N ASN A 371 -12.01 1.64 -30.82
CA ASN A 371 -11.28 2.02 -32.01
C ASN A 371 -11.08 0.82 -32.92
N VAL A 372 -11.99 0.66 -33.89
CA VAL A 372 -11.97 -0.47 -34.84
C VAL A 372 -10.72 -0.44 -35.74
N GLY A 373 -10.30 0.74 -36.18
CA GLY A 373 -9.17 0.91 -37.11
C GLY A 373 -7.84 0.55 -36.47
N ALA A 374 -7.64 0.94 -35.22
CA ALA A 374 -6.46 0.63 -34.43
C ALA A 374 -6.62 -0.64 -33.57
N ARG A 375 -7.70 -1.42 -33.72
CA ARG A 375 -7.88 -2.73 -33.06
C ARG A 375 -7.76 -2.71 -31.53
N TRP A 376 -8.25 -1.66 -30.88
CA TRP A 376 -8.30 -1.59 -29.42
C TRP A 376 -9.60 -0.98 -28.89
N ARG A 377 -9.87 -1.20 -27.60
CA ARG A 377 -11.02 -0.65 -26.87
C ARG A 377 -10.62 -0.33 -25.41
N THR A 378 -11.31 0.63 -24.78
CA THR A 378 -11.11 0.98 -23.36
C THR A 378 -11.82 0.00 -22.42
N ILE A 379 -11.54 0.05 -21.11
CA ILE A 379 -12.02 -0.91 -20.10
C ILE A 379 -13.53 -1.10 -20.14
N MET A 380 -14.29 -0.01 -20.28
CA MET A 380 -15.76 -0.08 -20.28
C MET A 380 -16.36 -0.55 -21.62
N ALA A 381 -15.55 -0.74 -22.66
CA ALA A 381 -16.06 -1.06 -24.00
C ALA A 381 -16.01 -2.56 -24.32
N TYR A 382 -17.00 -3.02 -25.09
CA TYR A 382 -17.13 -4.41 -25.54
C TYR A 382 -16.59 -4.63 -26.95
N ASN A 383 -16.51 -5.90 -27.39
CA ASN A 383 -15.95 -6.27 -28.70
C ASN A 383 -16.98 -6.14 -29.80
N ASP A 384 -18.26 -5.99 -29.44
CA ASP A 384 -19.41 -6.12 -30.33
C ASP A 384 -19.27 -5.30 -31.60
N ARG A 385 -18.81 -4.03 -31.48
CA ARG A 385 -18.57 -3.19 -32.65
C ARG A 385 -17.50 -3.75 -33.60
N CYS A 386 -16.47 -4.38 -33.05
CA CYS A 386 -15.40 -5.01 -33.82
C CYS A 386 -15.88 -6.35 -34.41
N GLN A 387 -16.64 -7.16 -33.67
CA GLN A 387 -17.25 -8.38 -34.20
C GLN A 387 -18.28 -8.10 -35.30
N ALA A 388 -18.98 -6.98 -35.24
CA ALA A 388 -19.95 -6.57 -36.25
C ALA A 388 -19.31 -6.11 -37.58
N GLN A 389 -17.99 -5.95 -37.66
CA GLN A 389 -17.31 -5.63 -38.92
C GLN A 389 -17.42 -6.77 -39.93
N THR A 390 -17.26 -6.46 -41.22
CA THR A 390 -17.18 -7.48 -42.28
C THR A 390 -15.90 -7.30 -43.09
N PRO A 391 -14.89 -8.19 -42.95
CA PRO A 391 -14.85 -9.35 -42.03
C PRO A 391 -14.80 -8.92 -40.55
N ALA A 392 -15.22 -9.82 -39.65
CA ALA A 392 -15.17 -9.61 -38.20
C ALA A 392 -13.72 -9.46 -37.71
N VAL A 393 -13.52 -8.63 -36.69
CA VAL A 393 -12.18 -8.27 -36.18
C VAL A 393 -12.21 -8.22 -34.65
N ASN A 394 -11.07 -8.46 -34.02
CA ASN A 394 -10.93 -8.33 -32.57
C ASN A 394 -10.31 -6.98 -32.20
N CYS A 395 -10.83 -6.36 -31.16
CA CYS A 395 -10.26 -5.17 -30.54
C CYS A 395 -9.79 -5.49 -29.13
N ALA A 396 -8.49 -5.33 -28.88
CA ALA A 396 -7.89 -5.63 -27.59
C ALA A 396 -8.34 -4.63 -26.52
N ARG A 397 -8.69 -5.13 -25.32
CA ARG A 397 -9.07 -4.27 -24.20
C ARG A 397 -7.81 -3.73 -23.52
N LEU A 398 -7.64 -2.42 -23.53
CA LEU A 398 -6.47 -1.76 -22.92
C LEU A 398 -6.76 -1.34 -21.46
N PRO A 399 -5.75 -1.22 -20.59
CA PRO A 399 -5.90 -0.70 -19.23
C PRO A 399 -6.05 0.83 -19.25
N TYR A 400 -7.08 1.31 -19.94
CA TYR A 400 -7.44 2.72 -20.08
C TYR A 400 -8.95 2.84 -19.94
N PHE A 401 -9.40 3.79 -19.15
CA PHE A 401 -10.74 4.38 -19.27
C PHE A 401 -10.70 5.46 -20.36
N SER A 402 -11.84 5.78 -20.96
CA SER A 402 -11.89 6.76 -22.02
C SER A 402 -11.57 8.17 -21.50
N ASN A 403 -10.62 8.85 -22.15
CA ASN A 403 -10.32 10.25 -21.92
C ASN A 403 -9.94 10.92 -23.26
N PRO A 404 -10.66 11.99 -23.69
CA PRO A 404 -10.37 12.67 -24.96
C PRO A 404 -8.98 13.33 -25.01
N ASN A 405 -8.35 13.58 -23.85
CA ASN A 405 -7.04 14.24 -23.75
C ASN A 405 -5.87 13.25 -23.65
N VAL A 406 -6.14 11.94 -23.59
CA VAL A 406 -5.11 10.90 -23.57
C VAL A 406 -5.18 10.13 -24.88
N ALA A 407 -4.03 9.93 -25.53
CA ALA A 407 -3.94 9.22 -26.80
C ALA A 407 -3.07 7.97 -26.72
N VAL A 408 -3.49 6.92 -27.43
CA VAL A 408 -2.73 5.69 -27.64
C VAL A 408 -2.48 5.55 -29.14
N GLY A 409 -1.20 5.43 -29.54
CA GLY A 409 -0.84 5.34 -30.96
C GLY A 409 -1.26 6.57 -31.78
N GLY A 410 -1.39 7.74 -31.15
CA GLY A 410 -1.85 8.98 -31.77
C GLY A 410 -3.38 9.13 -31.88
N ALA A 411 -4.16 8.13 -31.47
CA ALA A 411 -5.61 8.20 -31.41
C ALA A 411 -6.10 8.45 -29.97
N ALA A 412 -6.99 9.43 -29.78
CA ALA A 412 -7.58 9.71 -28.47
C ALA A 412 -8.34 8.49 -27.94
N THR A 413 -8.22 8.25 -26.63
CA THR A 413 -8.90 7.15 -25.92
C THR A 413 -10.35 7.48 -25.57
N GLY A 414 -10.78 8.71 -25.82
CA GLY A 414 -12.14 9.19 -25.60
C GLY A 414 -12.59 10.22 -26.64
N VAL A 415 -13.81 10.70 -26.48
CA VAL A 415 -14.43 11.75 -27.31
C VAL A 415 -14.95 12.84 -26.36
N ALA A 416 -14.64 14.09 -26.66
CA ALA A 416 -14.97 15.21 -25.78
C ALA A 416 -16.49 15.35 -25.57
N ALA A 417 -16.90 15.71 -24.36
CA ALA A 417 -18.30 15.97 -24.05
C ALA A 417 -18.88 17.07 -24.97
N GLY A 418 -20.13 16.92 -25.39
CA GLY A 418 -20.82 17.83 -26.31
C GLY A 418 -20.51 17.61 -27.78
N SER A 419 -19.78 16.54 -28.14
CA SER A 419 -19.52 16.17 -29.54
C SER A 419 -20.77 15.60 -30.19
N SER A 420 -21.39 14.58 -29.57
CA SER A 420 -22.65 14.01 -30.03
C SER A 420 -23.24 13.03 -29.02
N THR A 421 -24.57 12.97 -28.97
CA THR A 421 -25.34 11.91 -28.29
C THR A 421 -26.24 11.16 -29.28
N ALA A 422 -26.06 11.35 -30.59
CA ALA A 422 -26.90 10.78 -31.64
C ALA A 422 -26.53 9.33 -32.01
N CYS A 423 -25.82 8.62 -31.13
CA CYS A 423 -25.44 7.23 -31.33
C CYS A 423 -26.60 6.29 -31.00
N SER A 424 -26.67 5.18 -31.73
CA SER A 424 -27.67 4.13 -31.53
C SER A 424 -26.97 2.79 -31.31
N VAL A 425 -27.54 1.97 -30.42
CA VAL A 425 -27.07 0.60 -30.18
C VAL A 425 -27.06 -0.19 -31.50
N GLY A 426 -25.99 -0.94 -31.74
CA GLY A 426 -25.79 -1.78 -32.93
C GLY A 426 -25.44 -1.03 -34.22
N ASN A 427 -25.30 0.30 -34.21
CA ASN A 427 -25.05 1.08 -35.42
C ASN A 427 -23.55 1.27 -35.72
N LEU A 428 -23.06 0.61 -36.77
CA LEU A 428 -21.67 0.74 -37.24
C LEU A 428 -21.31 2.16 -37.72
N GLY A 429 -22.31 2.91 -38.20
CA GLY A 429 -22.19 4.28 -38.69
C GLY A 429 -22.37 5.36 -37.62
N ASN A 430 -22.32 5.00 -36.33
CA ASN A 430 -22.36 5.96 -35.23
C ASN A 430 -21.32 7.07 -35.42
N PRO A 431 -21.70 8.35 -35.22
CA PRO A 431 -20.73 9.45 -35.21
C PRO A 431 -19.80 9.32 -34.00
N ALA A 432 -18.83 10.23 -33.87
CA ALA A 432 -18.04 10.34 -32.65
C ALA A 432 -18.94 10.90 -31.51
N CYS A 433 -19.50 10.00 -30.72
CA CYS A 433 -20.29 10.36 -29.54
C CYS A 433 -19.42 10.42 -28.28
N ASP A 434 -19.85 11.24 -27.34
CA ASP A 434 -19.17 11.57 -26.09
C ASP A 434 -18.67 10.32 -25.36
N ALA A 435 -17.40 10.30 -24.96
CA ALA A 435 -16.79 9.18 -24.23
C ALA A 435 -15.65 9.71 -23.36
N ASP A 436 -15.94 10.00 -22.10
CA ASP A 436 -15.03 10.61 -21.12
C ASP A 436 -15.33 10.07 -19.72
N ASN A 437 -15.19 8.74 -19.53
CA ASN A 437 -15.19 8.10 -18.23
C ASN A 437 -14.29 8.80 -17.21
N ARG A 438 -13.19 9.46 -17.61
CA ARG A 438 -12.39 10.26 -16.68
C ARG A 438 -13.20 11.40 -16.03
N ALA A 439 -14.08 12.08 -16.77
CA ALA A 439 -14.97 13.09 -16.19
C ALA A 439 -15.91 12.48 -15.14
N VAL A 440 -16.49 11.34 -15.48
CA VAL A 440 -17.51 10.65 -14.68
C VAL A 440 -16.89 10.14 -13.39
N LEU A 441 -15.79 9.39 -13.51
CA LEU A 441 -15.10 8.79 -12.37
C LEU A 441 -14.49 9.85 -11.44
N ASN A 442 -13.90 10.93 -11.97
CA ASN A 442 -13.44 12.03 -11.10
C ASN A 442 -14.62 12.76 -10.43
N GLY A 443 -15.74 12.91 -11.14
CA GLY A 443 -16.93 13.59 -10.64
C GLY A 443 -17.67 12.81 -9.55
N SER A 444 -17.60 11.48 -9.57
CA SER A 444 -18.21 10.62 -8.55
C SER A 444 -17.26 10.26 -7.39
N ALA A 445 -15.95 10.49 -7.55
CA ALA A 445 -14.92 10.05 -6.61
C ALA A 445 -15.22 10.49 -5.17
N CYS A 446 -15.49 11.78 -4.95
CA CYS A 446 -15.83 12.30 -3.62
C CYS A 446 -17.09 11.68 -3.01
N THR A 447 -18.08 11.35 -3.84
CA THR A 447 -19.32 10.73 -3.35
C THR A 447 -19.08 9.28 -2.96
N VAL A 448 -18.30 8.56 -3.77
CA VAL A 448 -18.00 7.14 -3.56
C VAL A 448 -17.07 6.96 -2.36
N ALA A 449 -16.02 7.78 -2.24
CA ALA A 449 -15.08 7.78 -1.12
C ALA A 449 -15.72 8.09 0.25
N ARG A 450 -17.02 8.43 0.26
CA ARG A 450 -17.80 8.73 1.46
C ARG A 450 -18.95 7.75 1.66
N PHE A 451 -19.00 6.67 0.88
CA PHE A 451 -20.02 5.66 1.06
C PHE A 451 -19.88 4.97 2.41
N ARG A 452 -18.67 4.91 2.96
CA ARG A 452 -18.41 4.49 4.33
C ARG A 452 -17.51 5.47 5.08
N ASP A 453 -17.94 6.72 5.18
CA ASP A 453 -17.56 7.57 6.31
C ASP A 453 -18.30 7.07 7.56
N THR A 454 -17.86 5.98 8.21
CA THR A 454 -18.32 5.55 9.55
C THR A 454 -17.82 4.19 10.00
N SER A 455 -17.77 4.00 11.32
CA SER A 455 -17.86 2.71 12.00
C SER A 455 -19.29 2.49 12.52
N PRO A 456 -20.29 2.23 11.64
CA PRO A 456 -21.68 2.22 12.07
C PRO A 456 -21.89 1.04 13.04
N GLY A 457 -22.51 1.34 14.19
CA GLY A 457 -22.69 0.39 15.31
C GLY A 457 -21.89 0.72 16.56
N ARG A 458 -21.13 1.82 16.55
CA ARG A 458 -20.46 2.41 17.71
C ARG A 458 -21.19 3.68 18.15
N ASN A 459 -20.88 4.19 19.34
CA ASN A 459 -21.45 5.44 19.85
C ASN A 459 -20.40 6.35 20.50
N ASP A 460 -19.13 6.11 20.18
CA ASP A 460 -17.94 6.70 20.77
C ASP A 460 -16.92 7.11 19.69
N VAL A 461 -15.94 7.92 20.08
CA VAL A 461 -14.81 8.31 19.22
C VAL A 461 -13.65 7.37 19.49
N TRP A 462 -13.04 6.89 18.41
CA TRP A 462 -11.97 5.91 18.49
C TRP A 462 -10.85 6.19 17.50
N MET A 463 -9.69 5.60 17.76
CA MET A 463 -8.50 5.66 16.91
C MET A 463 -7.94 4.23 16.78
N LYS A 464 -7.37 3.88 15.62
CA LYS A 464 -6.82 2.54 15.38
C LYS A 464 -5.47 2.35 16.05
N ASP A 465 -5.36 1.34 16.91
CA ASP A 465 -4.11 0.82 17.47
C ASP A 465 -3.22 0.17 16.41
N THR A 466 -3.84 -0.54 15.48
CA THR A 466 -3.22 -1.25 14.35
C THR A 466 -4.21 -1.27 13.18
N TRP A 467 -3.79 -1.68 11.98
CA TRP A 467 -4.70 -1.73 10.83
C TRP A 467 -5.91 -2.65 11.06
N SER A 468 -5.72 -3.74 11.78
CA SER A 468 -6.76 -4.73 12.11
C SER A 468 -7.75 -4.27 13.18
N ASP A 469 -7.47 -3.16 13.88
CA ASP A 469 -8.29 -2.66 14.98
C ASP A 469 -9.69 -2.23 14.51
N THR A 470 -10.73 -2.74 15.16
CA THR A 470 -12.15 -2.44 14.91
C THR A 470 -12.72 -1.42 15.91
N GLY A 471 -11.85 -0.94 16.79
CA GLY A 471 -12.07 -0.04 17.92
C GLY A 471 -12.61 -0.74 19.16
N ARG A 472 -12.90 -2.05 19.10
CA ARG A 472 -13.48 -2.78 20.25
C ARG A 472 -12.45 -2.81 21.38
N GLU A 473 -12.90 -2.83 22.64
CA GLU A 473 -11.96 -2.77 23.76
C GLU A 473 -12.22 -3.84 24.82
N PRO A 474 -11.23 -4.71 25.12
CA PRO A 474 -10.05 -5.00 24.29
C PRO A 474 -10.45 -5.65 22.95
N ASP A 475 -9.75 -5.32 21.85
CA ASP A 475 -10.07 -5.88 20.53
C ASP A 475 -9.45 -7.29 20.34
N PRO A 476 -10.25 -8.33 20.07
CA PRO A 476 -9.71 -9.64 19.69
C PRO A 476 -8.89 -9.62 18.40
N ALA A 477 -9.15 -8.68 17.48
CA ALA A 477 -8.46 -8.56 16.20
C ALA A 477 -7.01 -8.03 16.35
N THR A 478 -6.71 -7.34 17.45
CA THR A 478 -5.38 -6.81 17.75
C THR A 478 -4.59 -7.69 18.73
N ALA A 479 -5.14 -8.87 19.08
CA ALA A 479 -4.49 -9.82 19.98
C ALA A 479 -3.11 -10.23 19.44
N GLY A 480 -2.06 -10.02 20.25
CA GLY A 480 -0.68 -10.33 19.89
C GLY A 480 -0.01 -9.35 18.93
N GLN A 481 -0.68 -8.25 18.52
CA GLN A 481 -0.07 -7.19 17.72
C GLN A 481 0.62 -6.13 18.58
N SER A 482 1.59 -5.42 18.01
CA SER A 482 2.38 -4.38 18.69
C SER A 482 1.62 -3.05 18.72
N MET A 483 1.26 -2.57 19.91
CA MET A 483 0.43 -1.36 20.08
C MET A 483 1.15 -0.05 19.76
N TRP A 484 2.48 -0.07 19.67
CA TRP A 484 3.32 1.06 19.32
C TRP A 484 3.48 1.29 17.82
N GLN A 485 2.57 0.75 17.00
CA GLN A 485 2.62 0.82 15.53
C GLN A 485 1.37 1.47 14.93
N SER A 486 0.63 2.26 15.72
CA SER A 486 -0.62 2.87 15.26
C SER A 486 -0.46 3.56 13.91
N PRO A 487 -1.28 3.19 12.90
CA PRO A 487 -1.29 3.86 11.62
C PRO A 487 -1.96 5.24 11.71
N TYR A 488 -2.66 5.52 12.80
CA TYR A 488 -3.41 6.75 13.00
C TYR A 488 -2.60 7.85 13.66
N ILE A 489 -1.32 7.63 13.93
CA ILE A 489 -0.33 8.68 14.18
C ILE A 489 0.67 8.63 13.02
N TRP A 490 0.88 9.74 12.31
CA TRP A 490 1.99 9.85 11.36
C TRP A 490 2.63 11.23 11.42
N ILE A 491 3.84 11.33 10.88
CA ILE A 491 4.68 12.52 10.99
C ILE A 491 5.24 12.85 9.63
N ARG A 492 5.36 14.14 9.32
CA ARG A 492 6.01 14.65 8.12
C ARG A 492 6.97 15.78 8.52
N THR A 493 8.04 15.96 7.76
CA THR A 493 8.96 17.10 7.95
C THR A 493 8.46 18.39 7.28
N ALA A 494 7.33 18.29 6.55
CA ALA A 494 6.62 19.40 5.91
C ALA A 494 5.11 19.30 6.16
N ALA A 495 4.41 20.43 6.05
CA ALA A 495 2.94 20.47 6.14
C ALA A 495 2.28 19.69 5.00
N ASP A 496 1.09 19.12 5.25
CA ASP A 496 0.32 18.32 4.29
C ASP A 496 -1.06 18.94 4.04
N PRO A 497 -1.16 20.06 3.29
CA PRO A 497 -2.43 20.72 3.03
C PRO A 497 -3.36 19.80 2.24
N GLY A 498 -4.57 19.58 2.78
CA GLY A 498 -5.55 18.67 2.19
C GLY A 498 -5.32 17.18 2.51
N PHE A 499 -4.37 16.86 3.40
CA PHE A 499 -4.12 15.50 3.90
C PHE A 499 -3.94 14.46 2.78
N LEU A 500 -3.08 14.78 1.80
CA LEU A 500 -2.85 13.93 0.63
C LEU A 500 -1.99 12.70 0.96
N HIS A 501 -1.24 12.74 2.06
CA HIS A 501 -0.30 11.71 2.48
C HIS A 501 -0.74 11.07 3.81
N GLN A 502 -2.04 10.82 3.96
CA GLN A 502 -2.57 10.15 5.15
C GLN A 502 -1.86 8.82 5.39
N HIS A 503 -1.49 8.57 6.64
CA HIS A 503 -0.78 7.37 7.08
C HIS A 503 0.67 7.22 6.58
N GLU A 504 1.17 8.14 5.75
CA GLU A 504 2.57 8.13 5.32
C GLU A 504 3.50 8.74 6.37
N HIS A 505 4.11 7.90 7.19
CA HIS A 505 5.06 8.34 8.22
C HIS A 505 6.45 8.66 7.67
N GLN A 506 7.06 9.73 8.19
CA GLN A 506 8.46 10.08 8.06
C GLN A 506 9.07 10.25 9.46
N ASN A 507 10.33 9.82 9.62
CA ASN A 507 11.06 10.05 10.86
C ASN A 507 11.20 11.56 11.15
N PRO A 508 10.92 12.03 12.38
CA PRO A 508 11.13 13.41 12.76
C PRO A 508 12.59 13.83 12.65
N GLU A 509 12.85 15.09 12.31
CA GLU A 509 14.18 15.68 12.33
C GLU A 509 14.44 16.41 13.65
N SER A 510 15.65 16.29 14.19
CA SER A 510 16.08 16.99 15.42
C SER A 510 16.30 18.48 15.15
N ALA A 511 16.06 19.33 16.16
CA ALA A 511 16.15 20.79 16.05
C ALA A 511 15.27 21.38 14.93
N TRP A 512 14.18 20.69 14.57
CA TRP A 512 13.31 21.05 13.45
C TRP A 512 11.82 20.99 13.84
N ALA A 513 10.98 21.62 13.02
CA ALA A 513 9.53 21.58 13.14
C ALA A 513 8.98 20.34 12.43
N ASN A 514 8.41 19.39 13.19
CA ASN A 514 7.85 18.16 12.63
C ASN A 514 6.32 18.20 12.71
N HIS A 515 5.64 17.96 11.59
CA HIS A 515 4.18 17.99 11.52
C HIS A 515 3.62 16.63 11.95
N VAL A 516 2.89 16.59 13.06
CA VAL A 516 2.26 15.38 13.61
C VAL A 516 0.77 15.41 13.27
N PHE A 517 0.28 14.30 12.74
CA PHE A 517 -1.11 14.13 12.35
C PHE A 517 -1.71 12.94 13.08
N VAL A 518 -2.97 13.08 13.51
CA VAL A 518 -3.74 12.03 14.17
C VAL A 518 -5.13 11.93 13.59
N LYS A 519 -5.52 10.72 13.12
CA LYS A 519 -6.86 10.44 12.59
C LYS A 519 -7.74 9.88 13.69
N LEU A 520 -8.92 10.45 13.88
CA LEU A 520 -9.97 9.99 14.80
C LEU A 520 -11.23 9.64 14.03
N HIS A 521 -12.02 8.72 14.56
CA HIS A 521 -13.29 8.26 14.01
C HIS A 521 -14.38 8.49 15.02
N ASN A 522 -15.46 9.19 14.64
CA ASN A 522 -16.67 9.23 15.43
C ASN A 522 -17.65 8.20 14.88
N GLY A 523 -17.81 7.10 15.63
CA GLY A 523 -18.72 6.02 15.24
C GLY A 523 -20.17 6.27 15.63
N GLY A 524 -20.45 7.30 16.44
CA GLY A 524 -21.79 7.64 16.90
C GLY A 524 -22.53 8.64 16.00
N ASP A 525 -23.86 8.59 16.03
CA ASP A 525 -24.72 9.46 15.21
C ASP A 525 -24.66 10.95 15.60
N ALA A 526 -24.20 11.27 16.81
CA ALA A 526 -24.09 12.64 17.31
C ALA A 526 -22.66 13.17 17.17
N ALA A 527 -22.55 14.48 16.94
CA ALA A 527 -21.25 15.14 16.96
C ALA A 527 -20.57 14.97 18.33
N ALA A 528 -19.28 14.67 18.31
CA ALA A 528 -18.45 14.53 19.49
C ALA A 528 -17.49 15.72 19.59
N SER A 529 -17.34 16.25 20.80
CA SER A 529 -16.39 17.33 21.09
C SER A 529 -15.55 16.95 22.30
N GLY A 530 -14.26 17.29 22.25
CA GLY A 530 -13.32 16.91 23.28
C GLY A 530 -11.95 17.51 22.99
N ARG A 531 -10.93 16.89 23.58
CA ARG A 531 -9.55 17.32 23.46
C ARG A 531 -8.66 16.16 23.06
N LEU A 532 -7.93 16.32 21.96
CA LEU A 532 -6.86 15.42 21.59
C LEU A 532 -5.56 15.90 22.24
N LYS A 533 -5.03 15.09 23.14
CA LYS A 533 -3.76 15.33 23.82
C LYS A 533 -2.67 14.49 23.20
N LEU A 534 -1.51 15.10 22.95
CA LEU A 534 -0.36 14.45 22.36
C LEU A 534 0.83 14.52 23.32
N TYR A 535 1.44 13.36 23.52
CA TYR A 535 2.55 13.15 24.43
C TYR A 535 3.74 12.57 23.68
N TYR A 536 4.94 12.87 24.17
CA TYR A 536 6.14 12.12 23.83
C TYR A 536 6.83 11.59 25.08
N ALA A 537 7.51 10.46 24.96
CA ALA A 537 8.41 9.92 25.97
C ALA A 537 9.74 9.52 25.33
N LYS A 538 10.84 9.63 26.09
CA LYS A 538 12.15 9.13 25.65
C LYS A 538 12.09 7.59 25.59
N ALA A 539 12.81 6.98 24.66
CA ALA A 539 12.87 5.53 24.47
C ALA A 539 13.03 4.75 25.77
N SER A 540 12.02 3.98 26.12
CA SER A 540 12.06 3.01 27.20
C SER A 540 11.24 1.79 26.80
N THR A 541 11.73 0.59 27.11
CA THR A 541 10.96 -0.65 26.96
C THR A 541 9.98 -0.86 28.12
N GLY A 542 10.00 0.01 29.14
CA GLY A 542 8.99 0.08 30.20
C GLY A 542 8.66 1.54 30.52
N LEU A 543 7.58 2.05 29.92
CA LEU A 543 7.08 3.41 30.17
C LEU A 543 5.94 3.36 31.19
N ALA A 544 6.11 4.09 32.29
CA ALA A 544 5.10 4.31 33.30
C ALA A 544 4.22 5.52 32.94
N TRP A 545 2.95 5.25 32.68
CA TRP A 545 1.94 6.29 32.49
C TRP A 545 1.46 6.87 33.85
N PRO A 546 1.26 8.20 33.97
CA PRO A 546 1.66 9.26 33.04
C PRO A 546 3.08 9.80 33.29
N GLY A 547 3.79 9.30 34.30
CA GLY A 547 5.00 9.93 34.85
C GLY A 547 6.16 10.12 33.86
N ASP A 548 6.30 9.25 32.87
CA ASP A 548 7.38 9.33 31.86
C ASP A 548 7.01 10.13 30.60
N TRP A 549 5.76 10.57 30.50
CA TRP A 549 5.21 11.18 29.28
C TRP A 549 5.12 12.70 29.41
N THR A 550 5.67 13.40 28.42
CA THR A 550 5.61 14.85 28.32
C THR A 550 4.56 15.28 27.30
N GLU A 551 3.53 16.00 27.75
CA GLU A 551 2.54 16.60 26.86
C GLU A 551 3.19 17.70 26.02
N PHE A 552 3.00 17.68 24.70
CA PHE A 552 3.50 18.73 23.80
C PHE A 552 2.39 19.41 22.99
N ALA A 553 1.20 18.81 22.93
CA ALA A 553 0.04 19.46 22.36
C ALA A 553 -1.24 19.05 23.09
N ASP A 554 -2.16 20.01 23.16
CA ASP A 554 -3.50 19.83 23.64
C ASP A 554 -4.40 20.55 22.63
N LEU A 555 -5.18 19.81 21.85
CA LEU A 555 -5.95 20.34 20.72
C LEU A 555 -7.46 20.22 21.01
N PRO A 556 -8.24 21.30 20.92
CA PRO A 556 -9.69 21.16 20.84
C PRO A 556 -10.05 20.47 19.54
N THR A 557 -10.84 19.41 19.59
CA THR A 557 -11.24 18.65 18.39
C THR A 557 -12.73 18.35 18.45
N SER A 558 -13.39 18.58 17.32
CA SER A 558 -14.79 18.27 17.10
C SER A 558 -14.92 17.40 15.87
N LEU A 559 -15.77 16.39 15.96
CA LEU A 559 -16.10 15.48 14.87
C LEU A 559 -17.61 15.48 14.69
N SER A 560 -18.04 15.51 13.44
CA SER A 560 -19.44 15.26 13.12
C SER A 560 -19.82 13.85 13.56
N GLY A 561 -21.11 13.61 13.78
CA GLY A 561 -21.57 12.23 13.95
C GLY A 561 -21.23 11.44 12.71
N ASN A 562 -20.84 10.19 12.88
CA ASN A 562 -20.60 9.29 11.76
C ASN A 562 -19.56 9.85 10.77
N SER A 563 -18.42 10.33 11.26
CA SER A 563 -17.37 10.91 10.41
C SER A 563 -15.96 10.65 10.93
N THR A 564 -14.96 11.09 10.17
CA THR A 564 -13.55 11.04 10.58
C THR A 564 -12.96 12.43 10.60
N SER A 565 -11.94 12.64 11.44
CA SER A 565 -11.25 13.93 11.49
C SER A 565 -9.77 13.74 11.70
N ILE A 566 -8.97 14.60 11.08
CA ILE A 566 -7.53 14.61 11.24
C ILE A 566 -7.14 15.86 12.02
N ALA A 567 -6.69 15.65 13.24
CA ALA A 567 -6.05 16.69 14.02
C ALA A 567 -4.57 16.77 13.62
N GLN A 568 -4.03 17.99 13.57
CA GLN A 568 -2.62 18.22 13.26
C GLN A 568 -1.99 19.22 14.22
N THR A 569 -0.70 19.05 14.48
CA THR A 569 0.11 20.00 15.25
C THR A 569 1.58 19.96 14.78
N VAL A 570 2.39 20.87 15.33
CA VAL A 570 3.84 20.86 15.12
C VAL A 570 4.53 20.42 16.41
N TRP A 571 5.34 19.36 16.32
CA TRP A 571 6.29 18.95 17.33
C TRP A 571 7.66 19.57 17.04
N ASN A 572 8.00 20.61 17.80
CA ASN A 572 9.32 21.25 17.73
C ASN A 572 10.31 20.46 18.57
N THR A 573 11.20 19.73 17.92
CA THR A 573 12.27 18.97 18.59
C THR A 573 13.43 19.91 18.91
N SER A 574 14.10 19.67 20.04
CA SER A 574 15.35 20.34 20.39
C SER A 574 16.57 19.57 19.87
N ALA A 575 17.73 20.22 19.80
CA ALA A 575 18.99 19.54 19.46
C ALA A 575 19.37 18.41 20.43
N ALA A 576 18.81 18.41 21.65
CA ALA A 576 19.00 17.34 22.63
C ALA A 576 18.07 16.15 22.39
N GLN A 577 16.98 16.33 21.65
CA GLN A 577 16.05 15.27 21.27
C GLN A 577 16.56 14.60 20.00
N THR A 578 17.25 13.48 20.19
CA THR A 578 17.79 12.63 19.13
C THR A 578 17.60 11.16 19.54
N GLY A 579 17.49 10.25 18.58
CA GLY A 579 17.27 8.83 18.85
C GLY A 579 15.78 8.48 18.97
N HIS A 580 15.46 7.46 19.76
CA HIS A 580 14.12 6.89 19.76
C HIS A 580 13.16 7.60 20.74
N PHE A 581 11.92 7.76 20.31
CA PHE A 581 10.84 8.36 21.10
C PHE A 581 9.53 7.63 20.85
N CYS A 582 8.67 7.67 21.86
CA CYS A 582 7.31 7.19 21.78
C CYS A 582 6.37 8.39 21.67
N LEU A 583 5.40 8.35 20.76
CA LEU A 583 4.30 9.31 20.68
C LEU A 583 2.99 8.65 21.06
N LEU A 584 2.21 9.30 21.93
CA LEU A 584 0.90 8.81 22.34
C LEU A 584 -0.14 9.89 22.08
N ALA A 585 -1.25 9.48 21.48
CA ALA A 585 -2.42 10.32 21.30
C ALA A 585 -3.54 9.83 22.24
N ARG A 586 -4.12 10.77 22.99
CA ARG A 586 -5.15 10.51 24.00
C ARG A 586 -6.33 11.43 23.76
N TRP A 587 -7.45 10.86 23.35
CA TRP A 587 -8.73 11.55 23.21
C TRP A 587 -9.40 11.69 24.59
N VAL A 588 -9.84 12.90 24.91
CA VAL A 588 -10.46 13.23 26.20
C VAL A 588 -11.79 13.92 25.97
N SER A 589 -12.88 13.23 26.27
CA SER A 589 -14.23 13.77 26.16
C SER A 589 -15.06 13.36 27.37
N SER A 590 -15.93 14.26 27.84
CA SER A 590 -16.91 13.90 28.87
C SER A 590 -18.05 13.05 28.33
N GLY A 591 -18.31 13.12 27.03
CA GLY A 591 -19.31 12.30 26.34
C GLY A 591 -18.80 10.92 25.92
N ASP A 592 -17.49 10.74 25.96
CA ASP A 592 -16.79 9.52 25.55
C ASP A 592 -15.58 9.31 26.47
N PRO A 593 -15.83 8.79 27.69
CA PRO A 593 -14.79 8.53 28.68
C PRO A 593 -14.04 7.22 28.37
N MET A 594 -12.82 7.10 28.90
CA MET A 594 -12.02 5.87 28.87
C MET A 594 -12.83 4.64 29.30
N THR A 595 -12.79 3.59 28.50
CA THR A 595 -13.47 2.30 28.77
C THR A 595 -12.94 1.63 30.04
N ALA A 596 -11.62 1.67 30.25
CA ALA A 596 -10.95 1.13 31.43
C ALA A 596 -10.12 2.21 32.13
N ALA A 597 -10.04 2.12 33.47
CA ALA A 597 -9.16 3.01 34.23
C ALA A 597 -7.69 2.79 33.81
N GLU A 598 -7.03 3.88 33.45
CA GLU A 598 -5.61 3.89 33.09
C GLU A 598 -4.75 3.43 34.28
N THR A 599 -3.76 2.60 34.00
CA THR A 599 -2.73 2.14 34.94
C THR A 599 -1.39 2.73 34.55
N ALA A 600 -0.30 2.30 35.22
CA ALA A 600 1.05 2.65 34.80
C ALA A 600 1.46 1.96 33.49
N ASN A 601 0.83 0.85 33.09
CA ASN A 601 1.21 0.08 31.90
C ASN A 601 0.55 0.67 30.65
N VAL A 602 1.35 1.28 29.77
CA VAL A 602 0.85 1.95 28.56
C VAL A 602 0.31 0.99 27.51
N ASP A 603 0.89 -0.21 27.35
CA ASP A 603 0.37 -1.22 26.41
C ASP A 603 -1.02 -1.69 26.86
N GLN A 604 -1.19 -1.94 28.15
CA GLN A 604 -2.50 -2.28 28.72
C GLN A 604 -3.51 -1.13 28.60
N ASN A 605 -3.09 0.12 28.75
CA ASN A 605 -3.97 1.27 28.59
C ASN A 605 -4.44 1.42 27.15
N THR A 606 -3.55 1.22 26.18
CA THR A 606 -3.83 1.28 24.74
C THR A 606 -4.82 0.18 24.36
N ARG A 607 -4.50 -1.09 24.67
CA ARG A 607 -5.35 -2.27 24.39
C ARG A 607 -6.73 -2.30 25.06
N ARG A 608 -7.00 -1.40 26.00
CA ARG A 608 -8.26 -1.37 26.77
C ARG A 608 -9.04 -0.09 26.57
N ASN A 609 -8.50 0.86 25.80
CA ASN A 609 -9.11 2.15 25.55
C ASN A 609 -8.83 2.59 24.12
N ASN A 610 -9.89 2.57 23.32
CA ASN A 610 -9.93 3.02 21.94
C ASN A 610 -9.74 4.53 21.78
N ASN A 611 -9.72 5.24 22.91
CA ASN A 611 -9.40 6.66 23.00
C ASN A 611 -7.87 6.90 23.09
N ILE A 612 -7.03 5.86 23.12
CA ILE A 612 -5.57 5.95 23.25
C ILE A 612 -4.94 5.18 22.08
N VAL A 613 -4.01 5.81 21.36
CA VAL A 613 -3.16 5.12 20.39
C VAL A 613 -1.70 5.50 20.59
N TRP A 614 -0.79 4.58 20.27
CA TRP A 614 0.63 4.74 20.50
C TRP A 614 1.44 4.45 19.23
N ARG A 615 2.47 5.27 18.96
CA ARG A 615 3.43 5.08 17.88
C ARG A 615 4.87 5.33 18.30
N ASN A 616 5.75 4.44 17.91
CA ASN A 616 7.19 4.55 18.05
C ASN A 616 7.81 5.34 16.87
N VAL A 617 8.76 6.24 17.15
CA VAL A 617 9.37 7.14 16.16
C VAL A 617 10.87 7.31 16.43
N ASN A 618 11.66 7.61 15.40
CA ASN A 618 13.08 7.89 15.56
C ASN A 618 13.40 9.32 15.12
N ILE A 619 13.84 10.17 16.04
CA ILE A 619 14.29 11.52 15.73
C ILE A 619 15.71 11.45 15.19
N VAL A 620 15.89 11.80 13.92
CA VAL A 620 17.17 11.73 13.22
C VAL A 620 17.85 13.11 13.12
N ASN A 621 19.17 13.12 13.30
CA ASN A 621 20.03 14.21 12.87
C ASN A 621 20.56 13.83 11.47
N LEU A 622 20.28 14.62 10.45
CA LEU A 622 20.82 14.33 9.13
C LEU A 622 22.37 14.44 9.15
N THR A 623 23.00 13.26 9.00
CA THR A 623 24.39 12.91 8.64
C THR A 623 25.52 13.05 9.67
N ALA A 624 26.08 11.89 10.07
CA ALA A 624 27.50 11.74 10.34
C ALA A 624 28.29 11.77 9.01
N PRO A 625 29.51 12.34 8.96
CA PRO A 625 30.26 12.53 7.71
C PRO A 625 30.66 11.24 6.98
N ASP A 626 30.69 10.09 7.66
CA ASP A 626 31.09 8.79 7.11
C ASP A 626 29.92 7.80 6.93
N GLY A 627 28.76 8.02 7.57
CA GLY A 627 27.48 7.34 7.29
C GLY A 627 27.40 5.84 7.62
N LEU A 628 28.41 5.26 8.28
CA LEU A 628 28.58 3.82 8.44
C LEU A 628 28.36 3.30 9.87
N MET A 629 28.31 4.17 10.88
CA MET A 629 27.99 3.79 12.26
C MET A 629 26.95 4.75 12.85
N GLN A 630 25.93 4.20 13.50
CA GLN A 630 24.94 4.94 14.25
C GLN A 630 24.74 4.31 15.63
N GLN A 631 24.68 5.15 16.66
CA GLN A 631 24.29 4.71 18.00
C GLN A 631 22.87 5.16 18.32
N ALA A 632 22.15 4.32 19.05
CA ALA A 632 20.88 4.63 19.68
C ALA A 632 20.90 4.06 21.10
N SER A 633 20.02 4.54 21.97
CA SER A 633 19.83 3.95 23.30
C SER A 633 18.35 3.84 23.64
N PHE A 634 18.04 2.94 24.57
CA PHE A 634 16.75 2.85 25.22
C PHE A 634 16.95 2.52 26.69
N ILE A 635 15.95 2.87 27.51
CA ILE A 635 15.93 2.57 28.93
C ILE A 635 15.21 1.24 29.15
N VAL A 636 15.79 0.40 30.00
CA VAL A 636 15.13 -0.79 30.55
C VAL A 636 14.79 -0.45 32.00
N ARG A 637 13.53 -0.67 32.40
CA ARG A 637 13.07 -0.33 33.75
C ARG A 637 12.13 -1.37 34.32
N ASN A 638 12.25 -1.65 35.61
CA ASN A 638 11.23 -2.37 36.34
C ASN A 638 10.03 -1.46 36.67
N THR A 639 8.92 -1.65 35.96
CA THR A 639 7.66 -0.92 36.18
C THR A 639 6.78 -1.54 37.28
N GLU A 640 7.16 -2.70 37.80
CA GLU A 640 6.43 -3.37 38.88
C GLU A 640 6.70 -2.70 40.24
N PRO A 641 5.74 -2.76 41.18
CA PRO A 641 5.89 -2.17 42.51
C PRO A 641 6.90 -2.91 43.40
N GLU A 642 7.33 -4.11 43.00
CA GLU A 642 8.27 -4.96 43.72
C GLU A 642 9.41 -5.42 42.80
N ARG A 643 10.43 -6.05 43.40
CA ARG A 643 11.54 -6.62 42.64
C ARG A 643 11.04 -7.67 41.64
N ALA A 644 11.38 -7.50 40.38
CA ALA A 644 10.92 -8.37 39.30
C ALA A 644 12.10 -8.86 38.44
N LYS A 645 11.89 -9.99 37.76
CA LYS A 645 12.81 -10.46 36.72
C LYS A 645 12.26 -10.05 35.36
N LEU A 646 13.11 -9.42 34.57
CA LEU A 646 12.76 -8.91 33.25
C LEU A 646 13.38 -9.77 32.16
N SER A 647 12.68 -9.81 31.03
CA SER A 647 13.15 -10.37 29.77
C SER A 647 13.23 -9.26 28.73
N LEU A 648 14.31 -9.23 27.96
CA LEU A 648 14.47 -8.36 26.79
C LEU A 648 14.58 -9.22 25.55
N ALA A 649 13.64 -9.08 24.63
CA ALA A 649 13.65 -9.78 23.35
C ALA A 649 13.94 -8.79 22.23
N PHE A 650 15.02 -9.03 21.48
CA PHE A 650 15.33 -8.33 20.25
C PHE A 650 14.75 -9.10 19.09
N ARG A 651 13.76 -8.53 18.41
CA ARG A 651 13.06 -9.13 17.29
C ARG A 651 13.44 -8.39 16.03
N TRP A 652 13.45 -9.11 14.92
CA TRP A 652 13.55 -8.52 13.59
C TRP A 652 12.14 -8.54 13.00
N PRO A 653 11.23 -7.64 13.44
CA PRO A 653 9.84 -7.71 13.02
C PRO A 653 9.76 -7.51 11.52
N THR A 654 8.92 -8.33 10.92
CA THR A 654 8.44 -8.15 9.56
C THR A 654 7.43 -7.01 9.59
N ALA A 655 7.87 -5.77 9.37
CA ALA A 655 6.94 -4.67 9.12
C ALA A 655 5.98 -5.14 8.00
N ASN A 656 4.68 -5.18 8.29
CA ASN A 656 3.61 -5.51 7.33
C ASN A 656 3.77 -6.87 6.60
N GLY A 657 4.28 -7.91 7.27
CA GLY A 657 4.22 -9.29 6.77
C GLY A 657 5.19 -9.65 5.63
N ALA A 658 6.19 -8.83 5.31
CA ALA A 658 7.26 -9.19 4.38
C ALA A 658 8.44 -9.85 5.11
N ASN A 659 9.09 -10.86 4.51
CA ASN A 659 10.33 -11.48 5.01
C ASN A 659 11.44 -10.43 5.20
N GLY A 660 11.49 -9.79 6.37
CA GLY A 660 12.49 -8.80 6.72
C GLY A 660 13.87 -9.45 6.69
N ILE A 661 14.72 -8.99 5.78
CA ILE A 661 16.15 -9.30 5.83
C ILE A 661 16.69 -8.60 7.09
N PRO A 662 17.21 -9.31 8.10
CA PRO A 662 17.75 -8.66 9.29
C PRO A 662 18.87 -7.69 8.89
N PHE A 663 18.97 -6.54 9.57
CA PHE A 663 20.08 -5.58 9.37
C PHE A 663 21.45 -6.27 9.41
N MET A 664 21.54 -7.38 10.14
CA MET A 664 22.70 -8.27 10.21
C MET A 664 23.24 -8.77 8.85
N ARG A 665 22.48 -8.67 7.74
CA ARG A 665 23.00 -8.98 6.40
C ARG A 665 23.79 -7.84 5.74
N GLN A 666 23.62 -6.60 6.22
CA GLN A 666 24.30 -5.42 5.70
C GLN A 666 25.20 -4.74 6.74
N GLY A 667 25.19 -5.26 7.96
CA GLY A 667 25.88 -4.67 9.08
C GLY A 667 25.87 -5.58 10.30
N ARG A 668 26.19 -5.01 11.46
CA ARG A 668 26.19 -5.68 12.76
C ARG A 668 25.44 -4.80 13.75
N VAL A 669 24.66 -5.42 14.62
CA VAL A 669 24.06 -4.73 15.77
C VAL A 669 24.68 -5.28 17.03
N ALA A 670 25.38 -4.41 17.74
CA ALA A 670 25.88 -4.71 19.07
C ALA A 670 25.05 -3.97 20.12
N ILE A 671 24.78 -4.62 21.24
CA ILE A 671 24.24 -3.98 22.43
C ILE A 671 25.33 -3.86 23.49
N GLN A 672 25.27 -2.80 24.27
CA GLN A 672 26.05 -2.60 25.49
C GLN A 672 25.07 -2.49 26.64
N LEU A 673 25.18 -3.44 27.59
CA LEU A 673 24.43 -3.39 28.82
C LEU A 673 25.11 -2.44 29.81
N GLY A 674 24.32 -1.65 30.53
CA GLY A 674 24.79 -0.92 31.70
C GLY A 674 25.15 -1.86 32.85
N GLU A 675 25.92 -1.36 33.83
CA GLU A 675 26.51 -2.20 34.88
C GLU A 675 25.48 -3.00 35.68
N ARG A 676 24.30 -2.44 35.94
CA ARG A 676 23.27 -3.13 36.71
C ARG A 676 22.71 -4.32 35.95
N LEU A 677 22.40 -4.15 34.68
CA LEU A 677 21.90 -5.24 33.82
C LEU A 677 22.97 -6.31 33.59
N GLN A 678 24.24 -5.90 33.49
CA GLN A 678 25.35 -6.84 33.40
C GLN A 678 25.46 -7.69 34.67
N ARG A 679 25.43 -7.07 35.87
CA ARG A 679 25.42 -7.80 37.15
C ARG A 679 24.20 -8.72 37.26
N ALA A 680 23.03 -8.26 36.82
CA ALA A 680 21.81 -9.06 36.82
C ALA A 680 21.97 -10.32 35.94
N LEU A 681 22.50 -10.16 34.73
CA LEU A 681 22.80 -11.28 33.82
C LEU A 681 23.81 -12.27 34.43
N GLU A 682 24.91 -11.78 35.00
CA GLU A 682 25.94 -12.62 35.66
C GLU A 682 25.42 -13.36 36.91
N SER A 683 24.43 -12.80 37.59
CA SER A 683 23.87 -13.34 38.85
C SER A 683 22.82 -14.44 38.67
N GLY A 684 22.50 -14.83 37.43
CA GLY A 684 21.54 -15.89 37.13
C GLY A 684 20.60 -15.62 35.96
N GLY A 685 20.92 -14.65 35.09
CA GLY A 685 20.24 -14.48 33.81
C GLY A 685 20.76 -15.45 32.76
N ASP A 686 20.05 -15.53 31.64
CA ASP A 686 20.41 -16.36 30.49
C ASP A 686 20.32 -15.56 29.19
N LEU A 687 21.06 -16.00 28.16
CA LEU A 687 21.13 -15.34 26.86
C LEU A 687 20.93 -16.33 25.72
N THR A 688 20.19 -15.92 24.70
CA THR A 688 19.97 -16.70 23.48
C THR A 688 20.15 -15.79 22.26
N GLY A 689 20.89 -16.26 21.25
CA GLY A 689 21.13 -15.50 20.02
C GLY A 689 22.06 -14.29 20.18
N LEU A 690 22.83 -14.23 21.26
CA LEU A 690 23.80 -13.18 21.58
C LEU A 690 25.21 -13.77 21.72
N GLU A 691 26.21 -13.13 21.13
CA GLU A 691 27.63 -13.48 21.30
C GLU A 691 28.37 -12.41 22.12
N PRO A 692 29.10 -12.77 23.19
CA PRO A 692 29.82 -11.81 24.01
C PRO A 692 31.03 -11.22 23.25
N LEU A 693 31.13 -9.89 23.25
CA LEU A 693 32.27 -9.15 22.69
C LEU A 693 33.26 -8.66 23.77
N GLY A 694 32.91 -8.81 25.05
CA GLY A 694 33.67 -8.29 26.20
C GLY A 694 33.15 -6.95 26.72
N ASP A 695 33.46 -6.63 27.99
CA ASP A 695 33.10 -5.38 28.66
C ASP A 695 31.59 -5.05 28.64
N GLY A 696 30.74 -6.07 28.81
CA GLY A 696 29.27 -5.89 28.81
C GLY A 696 28.65 -5.71 27.42
N ARG A 697 29.43 -5.88 26.33
CA ARG A 697 28.95 -5.84 24.95
C ARG A 697 28.59 -7.22 24.41
N TYR A 698 27.52 -7.25 23.63
CA TYR A 698 27.03 -8.45 22.97
C TYR A 698 26.63 -8.16 21.52
N LEU A 699 26.99 -9.05 20.61
CA LEU A 699 26.57 -9.01 19.21
C LEU A 699 25.26 -9.79 19.07
N LEU A 700 24.27 -9.21 18.40
CA LEU A 700 23.06 -9.94 17.99
C LEU A 700 23.43 -10.83 16.81
N VAL A 701 23.31 -12.15 16.98
CA VAL A 701 23.75 -13.15 15.99
C VAL A 701 22.65 -14.08 15.49
N ASP A 702 21.47 -14.07 16.11
CA ASP A 702 20.35 -14.89 15.66
C ASP A 702 19.37 -14.09 14.77
N PRO A 703 19.23 -14.45 13.48
CA PRO A 703 18.27 -13.81 12.59
C PRO A 703 16.80 -14.07 12.97
N LYS A 704 16.51 -15.05 13.83
CA LYS A 704 15.17 -15.30 14.38
C LYS A 704 14.85 -14.44 15.61
N GLY A 705 15.81 -13.64 16.06
CA GLY A 705 15.71 -12.80 17.24
C GLY A 705 16.60 -13.28 18.38
N SER A 706 16.93 -12.37 19.27
CA SER A 706 17.84 -12.58 20.40
C SER A 706 17.11 -12.29 21.70
N ARG A 707 17.52 -12.90 22.81
CA ARG A 707 16.85 -12.71 24.11
C ARG A 707 17.84 -12.69 25.27
N LEU A 708 17.60 -11.78 26.20
CA LEU A 708 18.13 -11.78 27.57
C LEU A 708 16.97 -12.12 28.51
N HIS A 709 17.18 -13.04 29.45
CA HIS A 709 16.16 -13.49 30.38
C HIS A 709 16.67 -13.43 31.82
N GLY A 710 15.76 -13.27 32.78
CA GLY A 710 16.08 -13.34 34.21
C GLY A 710 16.80 -12.11 34.76
N LEU A 711 16.66 -10.94 34.14
CA LEU A 711 17.31 -9.70 34.57
C LEU A 711 16.60 -9.13 35.81
N ALA A 712 17.11 -9.44 37.00
CA ALA A 712 16.49 -9.02 38.26
C ALA A 712 16.78 -7.54 38.60
N LEU A 713 15.74 -6.71 38.71
CA LEU A 713 15.81 -5.30 39.08
C LEU A 713 14.86 -5.00 40.25
N ASP A 714 15.27 -4.14 41.19
CA ASP A 714 14.36 -3.65 42.24
C ASP A 714 13.31 -2.68 41.65
N ALA A 715 12.25 -2.38 42.40
CA ALA A 715 11.16 -1.54 41.93
C ALA A 715 11.66 -0.14 41.52
N GLY A 716 11.30 0.31 40.31
CA GLY A 716 11.70 1.60 39.77
C GLY A 716 13.16 1.71 39.34
N GLU A 717 13.97 0.66 39.47
CA GLU A 717 15.33 0.66 38.95
C GLU A 717 15.33 0.66 37.42
N GLU A 718 16.18 1.49 36.85
CA GLU A 718 16.37 1.65 35.42
C GLU A 718 17.84 1.59 35.05
N GLU A 719 18.11 1.22 33.80
CA GLU A 719 19.44 1.21 33.22
C GLU A 719 19.35 1.44 31.71
N GLU A 720 20.32 2.15 31.15
CA GLU A 720 20.37 2.40 29.70
C GLU A 720 21.05 1.23 28.98
N VAL A 721 20.46 0.83 27.85
CA VAL A 721 21.05 -0.11 26.90
C VAL A 721 21.37 0.65 25.63
N TRP A 722 22.65 0.59 25.24
CA TRP A 722 23.13 1.23 24.02
C TRP A 722 23.13 0.22 22.88
N LEU A 723 22.58 0.59 21.73
CA LEU A 723 22.73 -0.13 20.47
C LEU A 723 23.72 0.59 19.57
N THR A 724 24.61 -0.18 18.96
CA THR A 724 25.48 0.29 17.88
C THR A 724 25.09 -0.46 16.61
N PHE A 725 24.62 0.29 15.63
CA PHE A 725 24.41 -0.16 14.26
C PHE A 725 25.67 0.16 13.47
N GLU A 726 26.36 -0.87 12.99
CA GLU A 726 27.56 -0.72 12.16
C GLU A 726 27.25 -1.31 10.79
N ALA A 727 27.10 -0.45 9.78
CA ALA A 727 26.96 -0.86 8.40
C ALA A 727 28.33 -1.30 7.85
N GLN A 728 28.37 -2.45 7.17
CA GLN A 728 29.58 -2.92 6.49
C GLN A 728 29.61 -2.26 5.10
N PRO A 729 30.55 -1.35 4.80
CA PRO A 729 30.54 -0.52 3.59
C PRO A 729 30.39 -1.33 2.30
N GLU A 730 31.02 -2.49 2.24
CA GLU A 730 30.98 -3.45 1.13
C GLU A 730 29.62 -4.17 0.96
N LEU A 731 28.75 -4.13 1.96
CA LEU A 731 27.41 -4.73 1.97
C LEU A 731 26.28 -3.69 1.94
N VAL A 732 26.61 -2.40 2.00
CA VAL A 732 25.65 -1.29 1.88
C VAL A 732 25.17 -1.19 0.42
N ALA A 733 23.86 -1.24 0.22
CA ALA A 733 23.26 -1.10 -1.10
C ALA A 733 23.46 0.33 -1.67
N ALA A 734 23.45 0.45 -3.01
CA ALA A 734 23.62 1.73 -3.71
C ALA A 734 22.46 2.73 -3.49
N GLU A 735 21.30 2.24 -3.02
CA GLU A 735 20.13 3.05 -2.71
C GLU A 735 19.79 2.89 -1.21
N PRO A 736 19.19 3.92 -0.56
CA PRO A 736 18.79 3.84 0.84
C PRO A 736 17.81 2.69 1.11
N ARG A 737 18.11 1.82 2.08
CA ARG A 737 17.22 0.72 2.52
C ARG A 737 16.88 0.84 4.00
N ALA A 738 15.61 0.62 4.35
CA ALA A 738 15.11 0.65 5.73
C ALA A 738 15.09 -0.77 6.35
N PHE A 739 15.66 -0.91 7.55
CA PHE A 739 15.64 -2.14 8.34
C PHE A 739 14.86 -1.94 9.63
N HIS A 740 14.19 -2.97 10.11
CA HIS A 740 13.45 -2.92 11.36
C HIS A 740 14.12 -3.77 12.43
N LEU A 741 14.34 -3.18 13.61
CA LEU A 741 14.72 -3.88 14.83
C LEU A 741 13.71 -3.49 15.92
N GLU A 742 13.26 -4.45 16.69
CA GLU A 742 12.42 -4.19 17.86
C GLU A 742 13.07 -4.76 19.11
N ALA A 743 13.06 -4.01 20.20
CA ALA A 743 13.36 -4.49 21.54
C ALA A 743 12.07 -4.49 22.36
N GLU A 744 11.66 -5.64 22.83
CA GLU A 744 10.45 -5.83 23.63
C GLU A 744 10.86 -6.23 25.06
N GLN A 745 10.23 -5.64 26.06
CA GLN A 745 10.39 -6.03 27.46
C GLN A 745 9.16 -6.75 27.97
N SER A 746 9.38 -7.83 28.71
CA SER A 746 8.36 -8.51 29.48
C SER A 746 8.82 -8.79 30.90
N VAL A 747 7.87 -8.98 31.81
CA VAL A 747 8.11 -9.42 33.18
C VAL A 747 7.92 -10.93 33.22
N ASP A 748 8.84 -11.66 33.84
CA ASP A 748 8.78 -13.12 33.91
C ASP A 748 7.47 -13.59 34.56
N GLY A 749 6.70 -14.39 33.83
CA GLY A 749 5.39 -14.89 34.25
C GLY A 749 4.20 -14.03 33.82
N ALA A 750 4.42 -12.85 33.23
CA ALA A 750 3.38 -12.08 32.55
C ALA A 750 3.05 -12.70 31.18
N ALA A 751 1.77 -12.63 30.78
CA ALA A 751 1.30 -13.15 29.50
C ALA A 751 1.68 -12.24 28.32
N GLU A 752 1.78 -10.93 28.56
CA GLU A 752 1.98 -9.90 27.54
C GLU A 752 3.22 -9.04 27.86
N PRO A 753 3.84 -8.41 26.84
CA PRO A 753 4.90 -7.43 27.04
C PRO A 753 4.42 -6.22 27.85
N VAL A 754 5.35 -5.58 28.57
CA VAL A 754 5.08 -4.31 29.28
C VAL A 754 5.40 -3.08 28.42
N GLY A 755 6.14 -3.27 27.33
CA GLY A 755 6.47 -2.23 26.37
C GLY A 755 7.52 -2.68 25.37
N GLY A 756 7.77 -1.82 24.38
CA GLY A 756 8.73 -2.10 23.33
C GLY A 756 9.18 -0.85 22.59
N VAL A 757 10.34 -0.95 21.97
CA VAL A 757 11.00 0.09 21.19
C VAL A 757 11.28 -0.46 19.79
N ALA A 758 10.95 0.29 18.73
CA ALA A 758 11.18 -0.13 17.36
C ALA A 758 12.02 0.90 16.59
N TRP A 759 13.08 0.44 15.95
CA TRP A 759 13.96 1.24 15.10
C TRP A 759 13.69 0.93 13.64
N GLU A 760 13.52 1.99 12.84
CA GLU A 760 13.63 1.95 11.39
C GLU A 760 14.99 2.55 11.01
N ILE A 761 15.87 1.73 10.44
CA ILE A 761 17.27 2.05 10.20
C ILE A 761 17.47 2.19 8.70
N THR A 762 17.70 3.40 8.21
CA THR A 762 18.01 3.61 6.79
C THR A 762 19.52 3.69 6.57
N VAL A 763 20.11 2.74 5.84
CA VAL A 763 21.53 2.80 5.47
C VAL A 763 21.70 3.55 4.15
N ARG A 764 22.59 4.53 4.08
CA ARG A 764 22.89 5.30 2.86
C ARG A 764 24.32 5.04 2.39
N PRO A 765 24.61 5.06 1.07
CA PRO A 765 25.99 4.96 0.57
C PRO A 765 26.84 6.14 1.06
N PRO A 766 28.15 5.96 1.29
CA PRO A 766 29.06 7.08 1.57
C PRO A 766 29.02 8.10 0.41
N ARG A 767 28.97 9.40 0.71
CA ARG A 767 29.12 10.44 -0.33
C ARG A 767 30.50 10.28 -0.97
N SER A 768 30.54 10.14 -2.30
CA SER A 768 31.81 10.25 -3.03
C SER A 768 32.39 11.64 -2.78
N GLU A 769 33.71 11.78 -2.57
CA GLU A 769 34.38 13.08 -2.41
C GLU A 769 34.26 14.04 -3.63
N THR A 770 33.44 13.70 -4.62
CA THR A 770 33.20 14.48 -5.84
C THR A 770 31.76 14.98 -6.01
N GLY A 771 30.90 14.92 -4.99
CA GLY A 771 29.51 15.43 -5.06
C GLY A 771 28.84 15.66 -3.72
#